data_AF-A0A932B3K0-F1
#
_entry.id   AF-A0A932B3K0-F1
#
_cell.length_a   1.000
_cell.length_b   1.000
_cell.length_c   1.000
_cell.angle_alpha   90.00
_cell.angle_beta   90.00
_cell.angle_gamma   90.00
#
_symmetry.space_group_name_H-M   'P 1'
#
loop_
_entity.id
_entity.type
_entity.pdbx_description
1 polymer ?
#
loop_
_entity_poly.entity_id
_entity_poly.type
_entity_poly.pdbx_seq_one_letter_code
_entity_poly.pdbx_strand_id
1 'polypeptide(L)'
;MTTPEEKRAELKKAALEYHELPTPGKLAISATKQLTNQRDLALAYSPGVAAPCEEIVENPAAAFKYTSRGNLVAVITNGTAVLGLGDIGPLAAKPVMEGKAVLFKKFSDIDVFDIEINEKDPEKLVEIIASLEPTFGGINLEDIKAPDCFYVERKLRERMKIPVFHDDQHGTAIVVGAALLNALKVVGKDIKTAKLVTSGAGAAALACLQLLVKLGVPRENIWVTDLAGVVYEGRVELMDPDKAAFAQKTEQRKLSEVIEGADIFLGLSAGGVLKKDMVAKMAAKPIIFALANPTPEILPDEVKAVRDDAIMATGRSDFPNQVNNVLCFPYIFRGALDSGATTITDEMEIAAVHAIAELAQAEQNEVVAAAYAGESLSFGPEYLIPKPFDPRLMIKIAPAVAKAAADSGVASRPVKDFVAYGEKLQSFVYASGHTMKPIFSVAKRAKNKRIAYAEGENEGVLRAAQIVVDENIARPMLIGRPEVIAQRIERFGLRLKPGRDVDVVSVESDPRYREYWQTYHRLAERKGVTEQMAKIEMRRRLTLIGSMLLHKGEVDGLICGTWGSTALHLHYIDQVIGKRAGVKTYAAMTGLILPGRTVNLLDTHINYDPTAEQLAEITIMAAEEMMRFGQRPKVALLSHSNFGSSNQPSAVKMREALGLIQERAPWLEIDGEMHGDTALDAAYRQQLMPRSTLTGEANLLVCPNIDAANIAYNLLKVAAGNNIALGPVLLGAAKPVTILTPSATVRRIVNMTAMTVADANAVR
;
A
#
# COMPACT_ATOMS: atom_id res chain seq x y z
N MET A 1 -11.64 34.10 8.15
CA MET A 1 -11.77 32.94 7.24
C MET A 1 -11.29 33.42 5.88
N THR A 2 -10.33 32.73 5.26
CA THR A 2 -9.86 33.06 3.91
C THR A 2 -10.98 32.92 2.89
N THR A 3 -11.06 33.85 1.95
CA THR A 3 -12.06 33.84 0.88
C THR A 3 -11.76 32.69 -0.11
N PRO A 4 -12.76 32.21 -0.88
CA PRO A 4 -12.53 31.20 -1.93
C PRO A 4 -11.48 31.62 -2.97
N GLU A 5 -11.38 32.92 -3.27
CA GLU A 5 -10.39 33.48 -4.19
C GLU A 5 -8.97 33.43 -3.61
N GLU A 6 -8.80 33.76 -2.33
CA GLU A 6 -7.53 33.62 -1.62
C GLU A 6 -7.07 32.15 -1.59
N LYS A 7 -7.96 31.22 -1.27
CA LYS A 7 -7.66 29.77 -1.29
C LYS A 7 -7.22 29.29 -2.67
N ARG A 8 -7.86 29.79 -3.75
CA ARG A 8 -7.48 29.45 -5.12
C ARG A 8 -6.11 30.02 -5.49
N ALA A 9 -5.79 31.24 -5.03
CA ALA A 9 -4.49 31.86 -5.26
C ALA A 9 -3.37 31.14 -4.50
N GLU A 10 -3.61 30.74 -3.25
CA GLU A 10 -2.69 29.93 -2.44
C GLU A 10 -2.43 28.56 -3.08
N LEU A 11 -3.47 27.86 -3.52
CA LEU A 11 -3.33 26.58 -4.21
C LEU A 11 -2.53 26.72 -5.51
N LYS A 12 -2.78 27.79 -6.28
CA LYS A 12 -2.01 28.08 -7.51
C LYS A 12 -0.54 28.28 -7.19
N LYS A 13 -0.22 29.08 -6.17
CA LYS A 13 1.16 29.33 -5.75
C LYS A 13 1.84 28.04 -5.29
N ALA A 14 1.20 27.26 -4.42
CA ALA A 14 1.71 25.98 -3.95
C ALA A 14 1.94 24.98 -5.09
N ALA A 15 1.03 24.94 -6.08
CA ALA A 15 1.20 24.08 -7.25
C ALA A 15 2.41 24.49 -8.10
N LEU A 16 2.66 25.78 -8.29
CA LEU A 16 3.84 26.25 -9.02
C LEU A 16 5.14 25.96 -8.26
N GLU A 17 5.18 26.26 -6.95
CA GLU A 17 6.34 25.96 -6.10
C GLU A 17 6.66 24.45 -6.07
N TYR A 18 5.63 23.59 -6.05
CA TYR A 18 5.77 22.14 -6.12
C TYR A 18 6.44 21.65 -7.42
N HIS A 19 6.29 22.37 -8.55
CA HIS A 19 6.92 22.01 -9.82
C HIS A 19 8.29 22.68 -10.04
N GLU A 20 8.62 23.72 -9.26
CA GLU A 20 9.85 24.51 -9.42
C GLU A 20 10.94 24.09 -8.42
N LEU A 21 10.57 23.78 -7.18
CA LEU A 21 11.49 23.64 -6.06
C LEU A 21 11.51 22.23 -5.47
N PRO A 22 12.68 21.75 -4.98
CA PRO A 22 14.03 22.34 -5.13
C PRO A 22 14.64 22.10 -6.52
N THR A 23 13.97 21.34 -7.38
CA THR A 23 14.42 21.01 -8.73
C THR A 23 13.21 21.01 -9.65
N PRO A 24 13.28 21.68 -10.83
CA PRO A 24 12.15 21.73 -11.74
C PRO A 24 11.72 20.35 -12.25
N GLY A 25 10.41 20.17 -12.40
CA GLY A 25 9.80 18.93 -12.87
C GLY A 25 9.55 17.92 -11.75
N LYS A 26 8.89 16.80 -12.09
CA LYS A 26 8.45 15.80 -11.10
C LYS A 26 9.16 14.45 -11.22
N LEU A 27 10.05 14.30 -12.19
CA LEU A 27 10.72 13.03 -12.50
C LEU A 27 12.21 13.24 -12.75
N ALA A 28 12.97 12.19 -12.44
CA ALA A 28 14.38 12.07 -12.78
C ALA A 28 14.69 10.61 -13.12
N ILE A 29 15.73 10.39 -13.94
CA ILE A 29 16.22 9.04 -14.26
C ILE A 29 17.22 8.62 -13.19
N SER A 30 17.11 7.37 -12.73
CA SER A 30 18.06 6.76 -11.80
C SER A 30 18.58 5.43 -12.36
N ALA A 31 19.88 5.16 -12.16
CA ALA A 31 20.48 3.90 -12.57
C ALA A 31 20.10 2.77 -11.61
N THR A 32 19.66 1.64 -12.15
CA THR A 32 19.28 0.45 -11.35
C THR A 32 20.47 -0.42 -10.95
N LYS A 33 21.63 -0.25 -11.61
CA LYS A 33 22.89 -0.91 -11.31
C LYS A 33 23.89 0.14 -10.85
N GLN A 34 24.63 -0.18 -9.80
CA GLN A 34 25.70 0.69 -9.32
C GLN A 34 26.85 0.73 -10.34
N LEU A 35 27.46 1.90 -10.48
CA LEU A 35 28.57 2.16 -11.39
C LEU A 35 29.74 2.74 -10.58
N THR A 36 30.34 1.92 -9.72
CA THR A 36 31.30 2.40 -8.70
C THR A 36 32.76 2.18 -9.07
N ASN A 37 33.04 1.25 -9.98
CA ASN A 37 34.40 0.84 -10.31
C ASN A 37 34.54 0.47 -11.80
N GLN A 38 35.77 0.19 -12.23
CA GLN A 38 36.08 -0.13 -13.63
C GLN A 38 35.38 -1.39 -14.14
N ARG A 39 35.19 -2.41 -13.30
CA ARG A 39 34.48 -3.63 -13.66
C ARG A 39 32.99 -3.34 -13.90
N ASP A 40 32.37 -2.54 -13.05
CA ASP A 40 30.98 -2.12 -13.23
C ASP A 40 30.81 -1.38 -14.57
N LEU A 41 31.74 -0.48 -14.90
CA LEU A 41 31.76 0.23 -16.19
C LEU A 41 31.90 -0.70 -17.38
N ALA A 42 32.82 -1.68 -17.30
CA ALA A 42 33.04 -2.65 -18.36
C ALA A 42 31.84 -3.60 -18.57
N LEU A 43 30.98 -3.78 -17.55
CA LEU A 43 29.74 -4.57 -17.66
C LEU A 43 28.55 -3.72 -18.13
N ALA A 44 28.42 -2.49 -17.62
CA ALA A 44 27.35 -1.58 -17.98
C ALA A 44 27.49 -1.03 -19.41
N TYR A 45 28.72 -0.96 -19.91
CA TYR A 45 29.06 -0.47 -21.24
C TYR A 45 30.08 -1.38 -21.92
N SER A 46 30.91 -0.83 -22.81
CA SER A 46 31.91 -1.60 -23.54
C SER A 46 33.00 -2.18 -22.63
N PRO A 47 33.40 -3.45 -22.83
CA PRO A 47 32.92 -4.38 -23.87
C PRO A 47 31.70 -5.22 -23.47
N GLY A 48 31.33 -5.28 -22.18
CA GLY A 48 30.34 -6.24 -21.65
C GLY A 48 28.92 -6.07 -22.18
N VAL A 49 28.51 -4.86 -22.55
CA VAL A 49 27.18 -4.57 -23.13
C VAL A 49 26.96 -5.26 -24.49
N ALA A 50 28.02 -5.73 -25.17
CA ALA A 50 27.87 -6.47 -26.43
C ALA A 50 27.11 -7.80 -26.24
N ALA A 51 27.34 -8.51 -25.14
CA ALA A 51 26.70 -9.80 -24.89
C ALA A 51 25.16 -9.76 -24.86
N PRO A 52 24.50 -8.86 -24.09
CA PRO A 52 23.04 -8.75 -24.16
C PRO A 52 22.54 -8.26 -25.53
N CYS A 53 23.33 -7.49 -26.28
CA CYS A 53 22.96 -7.10 -27.65
C CYS A 53 22.94 -8.30 -28.60
N GLU A 54 23.98 -9.14 -28.56
CA GLU A 54 24.06 -10.38 -29.36
C GLU A 54 22.90 -11.33 -29.04
N GLU A 55 22.58 -11.51 -27.76
CA GLU A 55 21.43 -12.31 -27.31
C GLU A 55 20.08 -11.78 -27.84
N ILE A 56 19.91 -10.45 -27.94
CA ILE A 56 18.69 -9.83 -28.48
C ILE A 56 18.63 -9.98 -30.01
N VAL A 57 19.77 -9.96 -30.70
CA VAL A 57 19.86 -10.25 -32.14
C VAL A 57 19.41 -11.69 -32.42
N GLU A 58 19.84 -12.65 -31.59
CA GLU A 58 19.43 -14.05 -31.70
C GLU A 58 17.96 -14.26 -31.32
N ASN A 59 17.48 -13.59 -30.27
CA ASN A 59 16.11 -13.68 -29.79
C ASN A 59 15.58 -12.31 -29.36
N PRO A 60 14.78 -11.63 -30.21
CA PRO A 60 14.23 -10.30 -29.89
C PRO A 60 13.42 -10.25 -28.58
N ALA A 61 12.81 -11.36 -28.15
CA ALA A 61 12.08 -11.40 -26.88
C ALA A 61 13.00 -11.26 -25.66
N ALA A 62 14.30 -11.52 -25.79
CA ALA A 62 15.30 -11.30 -24.74
C ALA A 62 15.42 -9.83 -24.33
N ALA A 63 14.93 -8.89 -25.15
CA ALA A 63 14.84 -7.48 -24.78
C ALA A 63 14.03 -7.27 -23.49
N PHE A 64 13.00 -8.09 -23.24
CA PHE A 64 12.23 -8.04 -21.98
C PHE A 64 13.02 -8.52 -20.76
N LYS A 65 14.12 -9.26 -20.95
CA LYS A 65 14.96 -9.81 -19.90
C LYS A 65 16.16 -8.93 -19.59
N TYR A 66 16.80 -8.38 -20.63
CA TYR A 66 18.07 -7.68 -20.51
C TYR A 66 17.95 -6.15 -20.55
N THR A 67 16.75 -5.59 -20.80
CA THR A 67 16.52 -4.14 -20.80
C THR A 67 15.33 -3.76 -19.90
N SER A 68 15.12 -2.47 -19.70
CA SER A 68 13.96 -1.93 -18.97
C SER A 68 12.64 -2.06 -19.73
N ARG A 69 12.66 -2.49 -21.02
CA ARG A 69 11.48 -2.59 -21.90
C ARG A 69 10.28 -3.24 -21.23
N GLY A 70 10.47 -4.31 -20.46
CA GLY A 70 9.37 -5.05 -19.82
C GLY A 70 8.66 -4.32 -18.68
N ASN A 71 9.18 -3.19 -18.23
CA ASN A 71 8.59 -2.37 -17.18
C ASN A 71 8.39 -0.90 -17.59
N LEU A 72 8.70 -0.57 -18.84
CA LEU A 72 8.74 0.81 -19.33
C LEU A 72 7.50 1.11 -20.19
N VAL A 73 6.74 2.15 -19.81
CA VAL A 73 5.58 2.65 -20.56
C VAL A 73 5.86 4.04 -21.11
N ALA A 74 5.40 4.33 -22.32
CA ALA A 74 5.37 5.71 -22.82
C ALA A 74 4.04 6.36 -22.47
N VAL A 75 4.04 7.51 -21.81
CA VAL A 75 2.86 8.37 -21.73
C VAL A 75 2.96 9.39 -22.86
N ILE A 76 2.11 9.26 -23.87
CA ILE A 76 2.20 10.01 -25.12
C ILE A 76 1.02 10.95 -25.29
N THR A 77 1.31 12.21 -25.61
CA THR A 77 0.31 13.22 -25.95
C THR A 77 0.79 14.10 -27.11
N ASN A 78 -0.14 14.78 -27.79
CA ASN A 78 0.17 15.93 -28.63
C ASN A 78 -0.37 17.26 -28.05
N GLY A 79 -0.93 17.23 -26.84
CA GLY A 79 -1.42 18.40 -26.12
C GLY A 79 -2.68 19.05 -26.70
N THR A 80 -3.47 18.31 -27.47
CA THR A 80 -4.66 18.84 -28.17
C THR A 80 -5.94 18.82 -27.34
N ALA A 81 -5.97 18.11 -26.21
CA ALA A 81 -7.14 18.02 -25.33
C ALA A 81 -6.75 17.94 -23.84
N VAL A 82 -5.82 18.81 -23.39
CA VAL A 82 -5.28 18.73 -22.03
C VAL A 82 -6.31 19.12 -20.98
N LEU A 83 -6.79 18.16 -20.21
CA LEU A 83 -7.82 18.37 -19.17
C LEU A 83 -9.03 19.14 -19.73
N GLY A 84 -9.51 20.17 -19.02
CA GLY A 84 -10.52 21.12 -19.51
C GLY A 84 -9.95 22.34 -20.23
N LEU A 85 -8.65 22.35 -20.56
CA LEU A 85 -7.96 23.50 -21.17
C LEU A 85 -7.96 23.45 -22.71
N GLY A 86 -8.18 22.27 -23.30
CA GLY A 86 -8.22 22.06 -24.74
C GLY A 86 -6.82 22.00 -25.38
N ASP A 87 -6.71 22.52 -26.60
CA ASP A 87 -5.47 22.52 -27.38
C ASP A 87 -4.52 23.62 -26.88
N ILE A 88 -3.67 23.27 -25.92
CA ILE A 88 -2.63 24.13 -25.34
C ILE A 88 -1.23 23.79 -25.85
N GLY A 89 -1.12 22.75 -26.70
CA GLY A 89 0.11 22.28 -27.29
C GLY A 89 0.97 21.40 -26.37
N PRO A 90 1.96 20.71 -26.95
CA PRO A 90 2.75 19.68 -26.28
C PRO A 90 3.53 20.19 -25.07
N LEU A 91 4.18 21.36 -25.16
CA LEU A 91 4.98 21.90 -24.05
C LEU A 91 4.14 22.20 -22.80
N ALA A 92 2.93 22.73 -22.99
CA ALA A 92 2.05 23.03 -21.87
C ALA A 92 1.37 21.77 -21.29
N ALA A 93 1.34 20.67 -22.06
CA ALA A 93 0.87 19.36 -21.59
C ALA A 93 1.89 18.65 -20.68
N LYS A 94 3.18 18.95 -20.82
CA LYS A 94 4.28 18.27 -20.11
C LYS A 94 4.07 18.10 -18.60
N PRO A 95 3.63 19.12 -17.83
CA PRO A 95 3.37 18.93 -16.41
C PRO A 95 2.31 17.86 -16.14
N VAL A 96 1.29 17.71 -16.98
CA VAL A 96 0.27 16.66 -16.81
C VAL A 96 0.88 15.27 -17.06
N MET A 97 1.69 15.14 -18.11
CA MET A 97 2.34 13.88 -18.49
C MET A 97 3.35 13.41 -17.43
N GLU A 98 4.20 14.31 -16.92
CA GLU A 98 5.08 14.01 -15.78
C GLU A 98 4.27 13.57 -14.55
N GLY A 99 3.09 14.17 -14.35
CA GLY A 99 2.17 13.77 -13.29
C GLY A 99 1.73 12.32 -13.45
N LYS A 100 1.27 11.93 -14.64
CA LYS A 100 0.85 10.54 -14.94
C LYS A 100 1.98 9.55 -14.70
N ALA A 101 3.19 9.88 -15.15
CA ALA A 101 4.38 9.08 -14.94
C ALA A 101 4.73 8.88 -13.44
N VAL A 102 4.63 9.92 -12.60
CA VAL A 102 4.78 9.76 -11.14
C VAL A 102 3.74 8.81 -10.55
N LEU A 103 2.49 8.88 -11.02
CA LEU A 103 1.41 8.01 -10.54
C LEU A 103 1.64 6.55 -10.93
N PHE A 104 2.07 6.26 -12.17
CA PHE A 104 2.49 4.93 -12.60
C PHE A 104 3.58 4.37 -11.68
N LYS A 105 4.65 5.14 -11.44
CA LYS A 105 5.76 4.71 -10.60
C LYS A 105 5.32 4.48 -9.16
N LYS A 106 4.55 5.41 -8.59
CA LYS A 106 4.11 5.36 -7.19
C LYS A 106 3.16 4.21 -6.90
N PHE A 107 2.20 3.95 -7.79
CA PHE A 107 1.13 2.99 -7.53
C PHE A 107 1.38 1.59 -8.09
N SER A 108 2.28 1.44 -9.07
CA SER A 108 2.46 0.16 -9.78
C SER A 108 3.91 -0.20 -10.11
N ASP A 109 4.89 0.58 -9.64
CA ASP A 109 6.32 0.46 -9.95
C ASP A 109 6.65 0.50 -11.45
N ILE A 110 5.79 1.09 -12.26
CA ILE A 110 6.01 1.16 -13.70
C ILE A 110 6.90 2.36 -13.99
N ASP A 111 7.99 2.12 -14.73
CA ASP A 111 8.86 3.19 -15.20
C ASP A 111 8.20 3.84 -16.42
N VAL A 112 8.29 5.16 -16.51
CA VAL A 112 7.62 5.91 -17.57
C VAL A 112 8.55 6.94 -18.18
N PHE A 113 8.48 7.07 -19.50
CA PHE A 113 8.86 8.29 -20.20
C PHE A 113 7.61 9.00 -20.70
N ASP A 114 7.48 10.26 -20.34
CA ASP A 114 6.54 11.20 -20.94
C ASP A 114 7.09 11.69 -22.30
N ILE A 115 6.24 11.65 -23.33
CA ILE A 115 6.59 12.03 -24.72
C ILE A 115 5.53 12.96 -25.28
N GLU A 116 5.85 14.24 -25.35
CA GLU A 116 5.00 15.27 -25.93
C GLU A 116 5.35 15.49 -27.42
N ILE A 117 4.50 14.99 -28.33
CA ILE A 117 4.73 15.03 -29.78
C ILE A 117 4.10 16.29 -30.38
N ASN A 118 4.89 17.12 -31.06
CA ASN A 118 4.38 18.28 -31.79
C ASN A 118 3.89 17.92 -33.20
N GLU A 119 2.88 17.06 -33.30
CA GLU A 119 2.23 16.67 -34.56
C GLU A 119 0.71 16.58 -34.37
N LYS A 120 -0.02 17.22 -35.29
CA LYS A 120 -1.50 17.31 -35.25
C LYS A 120 -2.16 16.43 -36.30
N ASP A 121 -1.43 15.98 -37.30
CA ASP A 121 -1.92 15.03 -38.29
C ASP A 121 -2.01 13.62 -37.65
N PRO A 122 -3.21 13.02 -37.58
CA PRO A 122 -3.40 11.72 -36.91
C PRO A 122 -2.62 10.57 -37.56
N GLU A 123 -2.42 10.60 -38.88
CA GLU A 123 -1.71 9.54 -39.61
C GLU A 123 -0.21 9.62 -39.33
N LYS A 124 0.37 10.82 -39.39
CA LYS A 124 1.78 11.03 -39.02
C LYS A 124 2.02 10.74 -37.54
N LEU A 125 1.08 11.09 -36.67
CA LEU A 125 1.18 10.79 -35.25
C LEU A 125 1.23 9.27 -35.01
N VAL A 126 0.42 8.48 -35.73
CA VAL A 126 0.48 7.01 -35.69
C VAL A 126 1.85 6.49 -36.15
N GLU A 127 2.41 7.02 -37.24
CA GLU A 127 3.74 6.61 -37.72
C GLU A 127 4.84 6.86 -36.68
N ILE A 128 4.83 8.06 -36.06
CA ILE A 128 5.80 8.41 -35.02
C ILE A 128 5.68 7.46 -33.84
N ILE A 129 4.46 7.27 -33.30
CA ILE A 129 4.25 6.44 -32.11
C ILE A 129 4.59 4.98 -32.38
N ALA A 130 4.15 4.43 -33.52
CA ALA A 130 4.44 3.05 -33.89
C ALA A 130 5.96 2.80 -34.03
N SER A 131 6.72 3.77 -34.52
CA SER A 131 8.19 3.66 -34.62
C SER A 131 8.91 3.53 -33.28
N LEU A 132 8.27 3.97 -32.18
CA LEU A 132 8.82 3.90 -30.82
C LEU A 132 8.60 2.54 -30.15
N GLU A 133 7.87 1.62 -30.80
CA GLU A 133 7.58 0.29 -30.26
C GLU A 133 8.82 -0.43 -29.68
N PRO A 134 10.02 -0.40 -30.28
CA PRO A 134 11.22 -1.09 -29.76
C PRO A 134 11.75 -0.61 -28.42
N THR A 135 11.33 0.56 -27.93
CA THR A 135 11.73 1.08 -26.61
C THR A 135 10.79 0.61 -25.51
N PHE A 136 9.48 0.59 -25.77
CA PHE A 136 8.45 0.49 -24.74
C PHE A 136 7.83 -0.91 -24.63
N GLY A 137 7.41 -1.26 -23.42
CA GLY A 137 6.57 -2.42 -23.13
C GLY A 137 5.07 -2.12 -23.21
N GLY A 138 4.69 -0.84 -23.27
CA GLY A 138 3.31 -0.39 -23.47
C GLY A 138 3.23 1.11 -23.78
N ILE A 139 2.11 1.53 -24.36
CA ILE A 139 1.83 2.93 -24.73
C ILE A 139 0.53 3.38 -24.05
N ASN A 140 0.61 4.44 -23.27
CA ASN A 140 -0.52 5.14 -22.68
C ASN A 140 -0.74 6.46 -23.44
N LEU A 141 -1.79 6.53 -24.27
CA LEU A 141 -2.19 7.74 -24.97
C LEU A 141 -2.98 8.66 -24.02
N GLU A 142 -2.69 9.96 -24.08
CA GLU A 142 -3.32 10.98 -23.24
C GLU A 142 -3.60 12.29 -23.95
N ASP A 143 -4.70 12.94 -23.55
CA ASP A 143 -5.02 14.33 -23.91
C ASP A 143 -4.97 14.58 -25.43
N ILE A 144 -5.44 13.61 -26.23
CA ILE A 144 -5.60 13.72 -27.69
C ILE A 144 -7.07 13.98 -28.01
N LYS A 145 -7.35 15.02 -28.81
CA LYS A 145 -8.74 15.42 -29.12
C LYS A 145 -9.51 14.34 -29.89
N ALA A 146 -10.83 14.29 -29.69
CA ALA A 146 -11.74 13.59 -30.59
C ALA A 146 -11.99 14.39 -31.89
N PRO A 147 -12.24 13.72 -33.03
CA PRO A 147 -12.29 12.27 -33.22
C PRO A 147 -10.92 11.60 -33.44
N ASP A 148 -9.84 12.39 -33.54
CA ASP A 148 -8.49 11.91 -33.89
C ASP A 148 -7.99 10.80 -32.96
N CYS A 149 -8.23 10.92 -31.65
CA CYS A 149 -7.84 9.92 -30.65
C CYS A 149 -8.36 8.51 -30.96
N PHE A 150 -9.59 8.37 -31.49
CA PHE A 150 -10.15 7.06 -31.85
C PHE A 150 -9.41 6.43 -33.03
N TYR A 151 -9.07 7.25 -34.02
CA TYR A 151 -8.32 6.78 -35.19
C TYR A 151 -6.90 6.36 -34.78
N VAL A 152 -6.21 7.22 -34.02
CA VAL A 152 -4.84 6.99 -33.55
C VAL A 152 -4.77 5.70 -32.72
N GLU A 153 -5.63 5.55 -31.72
CA GLU A 153 -5.64 4.35 -30.89
C GLU A 153 -5.90 3.08 -31.72
N ARG A 154 -6.93 3.09 -32.56
CA ARG A 154 -7.31 1.91 -33.37
C ARG A 154 -6.16 1.46 -34.27
N LYS A 155 -5.50 2.41 -34.95
CA LYS A 155 -4.36 2.11 -35.82
C LYS A 155 -3.14 1.63 -35.07
N LEU A 156 -2.86 2.19 -33.90
CA LEU A 156 -1.76 1.71 -33.06
C LEU A 156 -2.02 0.29 -32.52
N ARG A 157 -3.24 0.00 -32.07
CA ARG A 157 -3.64 -1.34 -31.62
C ARG A 157 -3.59 -2.40 -32.74
N GLU A 158 -3.89 -2.02 -33.98
CA GLU A 158 -3.76 -2.90 -35.16
C GLU A 158 -2.29 -3.23 -35.48
N ARG A 159 -1.41 -2.23 -35.38
CA ARG A 159 -0.01 -2.33 -35.84
C ARG A 159 0.94 -2.87 -34.78
N MET A 160 0.84 -2.38 -33.54
CA MET A 160 1.82 -2.66 -32.48
C MET A 160 1.58 -4.02 -31.82
N LYS A 161 2.64 -4.61 -31.25
CA LYS A 161 2.58 -5.88 -30.49
C LYS A 161 2.79 -5.68 -28.99
N ILE A 162 2.49 -4.48 -28.51
CA ILE A 162 2.49 -4.08 -27.09
C ILE A 162 1.15 -3.43 -26.76
N PRO A 163 0.71 -3.43 -25.49
CA PRO A 163 -0.54 -2.82 -25.08
C PRO A 163 -0.53 -1.32 -25.38
N VAL A 164 -1.55 -0.86 -26.10
CA VAL A 164 -1.86 0.54 -26.34
C VAL A 164 -3.19 0.83 -25.64
N PHE A 165 -3.23 1.86 -24.82
CA PHE A 165 -4.38 2.24 -24.01
C PHE A 165 -4.55 3.75 -24.04
N HIS A 166 -5.76 4.23 -24.31
CA HIS A 166 -6.08 5.64 -24.12
C HIS A 166 -6.78 5.86 -22.77
N ASP A 167 -6.13 6.54 -21.83
CA ASP A 167 -6.65 6.64 -20.45
C ASP A 167 -7.91 7.49 -20.36
N ASP A 168 -7.97 8.64 -21.07
CA ASP A 168 -9.19 9.47 -21.09
C ASP A 168 -10.43 8.72 -21.62
N GLN A 169 -10.25 7.70 -22.45
CA GLN A 169 -11.33 6.88 -22.99
C GLN A 169 -11.63 5.71 -22.05
N HIS A 170 -10.74 4.72 -22.05
CA HIS A 170 -10.99 3.43 -21.41
C HIS A 170 -10.76 3.48 -19.90
N GLY A 171 -9.81 4.30 -19.43
CA GLY A 171 -9.58 4.53 -18.01
C GLY A 171 -10.80 5.15 -17.35
N THR A 172 -11.36 6.19 -17.97
CA THR A 172 -12.64 6.79 -17.54
C THR A 172 -13.77 5.77 -17.56
N ALA A 173 -13.91 5.02 -18.67
CA ALA A 173 -14.96 4.01 -18.83
C ALA A 173 -14.93 2.94 -17.73
N ILE A 174 -13.75 2.43 -17.39
CA ILE A 174 -13.58 1.38 -16.36
C ILE A 174 -14.00 1.90 -14.99
N VAL A 175 -13.55 3.10 -14.59
CA VAL A 175 -13.90 3.64 -13.27
C VAL A 175 -15.39 4.01 -13.19
N VAL A 176 -15.96 4.55 -14.28
CA VAL A 176 -17.41 4.79 -14.40
C VAL A 176 -18.20 3.49 -14.30
N GLY A 177 -17.79 2.44 -15.01
CA GLY A 177 -18.41 1.12 -14.95
C GLY A 177 -18.41 0.55 -13.54
N ALA A 178 -17.27 0.64 -12.84
CA ALA A 178 -17.14 0.14 -11.47
C ALA A 178 -18.05 0.92 -10.49
N ALA A 179 -18.05 2.26 -10.60
CA ALA A 179 -18.92 3.11 -9.80
C ALA A 179 -20.40 2.82 -10.10
N LEU A 180 -20.78 2.61 -11.36
CA LEU A 180 -22.17 2.35 -11.75
C LEU A 180 -22.68 1.02 -11.20
N LEU A 181 -21.90 -0.06 -11.33
CA LEU A 181 -22.30 -1.38 -10.80
C LEU A 181 -22.55 -1.31 -9.29
N ASN A 182 -21.69 -0.60 -8.57
CA ASN A 182 -21.86 -0.38 -7.14
C ASN A 182 -23.04 0.54 -6.82
N ALA A 183 -23.24 1.63 -7.58
CA ALA A 183 -24.37 2.54 -7.40
C ALA A 183 -25.71 1.82 -7.59
N LEU A 184 -25.84 1.03 -8.66
CA LEU A 184 -27.02 0.21 -8.96
C LEU A 184 -27.33 -0.77 -7.82
N LYS A 185 -26.29 -1.40 -7.25
CA LYS A 185 -26.42 -2.27 -6.08
C LYS A 185 -26.91 -1.52 -4.84
N VAL A 186 -26.41 -0.30 -4.60
CA VAL A 186 -26.81 0.53 -3.45
C VAL A 186 -28.26 1.03 -3.59
N VAL A 187 -28.69 1.44 -4.79
CA VAL A 187 -30.08 1.89 -5.02
C VAL A 187 -31.07 0.74 -5.20
N GLY A 188 -30.59 -0.47 -5.49
CA GLY A 188 -31.41 -1.66 -5.74
C GLY A 188 -32.10 -1.65 -7.11
N LYS A 189 -31.43 -1.15 -8.16
CA LYS A 189 -31.95 -1.10 -9.54
C LYS A 189 -31.28 -2.13 -10.45
N ASP A 190 -32.02 -2.68 -11.39
CA ASP A 190 -31.49 -3.59 -12.42
C ASP A 190 -30.87 -2.78 -13.56
N ILE A 191 -29.65 -3.14 -13.94
CA ILE A 191 -28.91 -2.56 -15.07
C ILE A 191 -29.68 -2.69 -16.39
N LYS A 192 -30.52 -3.73 -16.53
CA LYS A 192 -31.29 -4.01 -17.75
C LYS A 192 -32.50 -3.11 -17.94
N THR A 193 -33.01 -2.48 -16.89
CA THR A 193 -34.21 -1.63 -16.96
C THR A 193 -33.90 -0.15 -16.77
N ALA A 194 -32.69 0.18 -16.31
CA ALA A 194 -32.32 1.53 -15.98
C ALA A 194 -32.22 2.42 -17.24
N LYS A 195 -32.94 3.54 -17.25
CA LYS A 195 -32.82 4.57 -18.30
C LYS A 195 -31.59 5.44 -18.04
N LEU A 196 -30.66 5.47 -18.99
CA LEU A 196 -29.42 6.24 -18.90
C LEU A 196 -29.46 7.43 -19.86
N VAL A 197 -29.24 8.64 -19.32
CA VAL A 197 -29.14 9.88 -20.09
C VAL A 197 -27.73 10.44 -19.96
N THR A 198 -27.08 10.70 -21.09
CA THR A 198 -25.70 11.19 -21.15
C THR A 198 -25.66 12.63 -21.66
N SER A 199 -24.89 13.47 -20.98
CA SER A 199 -24.46 14.77 -21.48
C SER A 199 -23.00 14.68 -21.91
N GLY A 200 -22.76 14.86 -23.20
CA GLY A 200 -21.46 14.68 -23.84
C GLY A 200 -21.47 13.51 -24.83
N ALA A 201 -20.81 13.71 -25.97
CA ALA A 201 -20.60 12.68 -26.99
C ALA A 201 -19.17 12.74 -27.55
N GLY A 202 -18.21 13.07 -26.67
CA GLY A 202 -16.78 13.03 -26.95
C GLY A 202 -16.16 11.66 -26.63
N ALA A 203 -14.82 11.59 -26.68
CA ALA A 203 -14.04 10.35 -26.52
C ALA A 203 -14.42 9.56 -25.26
N ALA A 204 -14.31 10.20 -24.10
CA ALA A 204 -14.65 9.60 -22.81
C ALA A 204 -16.10 9.13 -22.73
N ALA A 205 -17.05 9.94 -23.21
CA ALA A 205 -18.47 9.63 -23.14
C ALA A 205 -18.83 8.39 -23.98
N LEU A 206 -18.39 8.34 -25.23
CA LEU A 206 -18.68 7.21 -26.12
C LEU A 206 -17.99 5.92 -25.64
N ALA A 207 -16.75 6.01 -25.16
CA ALA A 207 -16.04 4.86 -24.57
C ALA A 207 -16.77 4.31 -23.33
N CYS A 208 -17.22 5.19 -22.42
CA CYS A 208 -18.04 4.81 -21.28
C CYS A 208 -19.30 4.06 -21.74
N LEU A 209 -20.04 4.62 -22.69
CA LEU A 209 -21.29 4.01 -23.18
C LEU A 209 -21.06 2.64 -23.82
N GLN A 210 -20.01 2.48 -24.63
CA GLN A 210 -19.66 1.20 -25.24
C GLN A 210 -19.33 0.15 -24.18
N LEU A 211 -18.53 0.49 -23.16
CA LEU A 211 -18.22 -0.44 -22.07
C LEU A 211 -19.46 -0.77 -21.23
N LEU A 212 -20.31 0.22 -20.96
CA LEU A 212 -21.57 0.00 -20.23
C LEU A 212 -22.52 -0.95 -20.97
N VAL A 213 -22.58 -0.90 -22.30
CA VAL A 213 -23.32 -1.89 -23.10
C VAL A 213 -22.74 -3.29 -22.91
N LYS A 214 -21.41 -3.44 -22.93
CA LYS A 214 -20.74 -4.73 -22.69
C LYS A 214 -20.98 -5.26 -21.26
N LEU A 215 -21.12 -4.38 -20.28
CA LEU A 215 -21.48 -4.71 -18.90
C LEU A 215 -22.97 -5.06 -18.72
N GLY A 216 -23.81 -4.81 -19.73
CA GLY A 216 -25.20 -5.26 -19.77
C GLY A 216 -26.26 -4.15 -19.77
N VAL A 217 -25.89 -2.87 -19.93
CA VAL A 217 -26.87 -1.80 -20.18
C VAL A 217 -27.45 -1.97 -21.59
N PRO A 218 -28.77 -2.15 -21.77
CA PRO A 218 -29.35 -2.29 -23.09
C PRO A 218 -29.20 -0.99 -23.88
N ARG A 219 -28.80 -1.13 -25.14
CA ARG A 219 -28.52 0.02 -26.01
C ARG A 219 -29.73 0.94 -26.15
N GLU A 220 -30.92 0.37 -26.27
CA GLU A 220 -32.20 1.07 -26.36
C GLU A 220 -32.49 1.99 -25.15
N ASN A 221 -31.90 1.71 -23.98
CA ASN A 221 -32.09 2.51 -22.76
C ASN A 221 -31.15 3.72 -22.66
N ILE A 222 -30.22 3.88 -23.61
CA ILE A 222 -29.21 4.94 -23.61
C ILE A 222 -29.65 6.12 -24.48
N TRP A 223 -29.66 7.31 -23.90
CA TRP A 223 -30.00 8.56 -24.55
C TRP A 223 -28.81 9.51 -24.48
N VAL A 224 -28.29 9.93 -25.64
CA VAL A 224 -27.09 10.77 -25.72
C VAL A 224 -27.48 12.19 -26.14
N THR A 225 -26.86 13.18 -25.50
CA THR A 225 -26.97 14.59 -25.88
C THR A 225 -25.59 15.22 -26.01
N ASP A 226 -25.43 16.14 -26.95
CA ASP A 226 -24.22 16.94 -27.11
C ASP A 226 -24.57 18.42 -27.38
N LEU A 227 -23.60 19.18 -27.89
CA LEU A 227 -23.75 20.61 -28.17
C LEU A 227 -24.92 20.94 -29.12
N ALA A 228 -25.29 20.04 -30.04
CA ALA A 228 -26.43 20.24 -30.95
C ALA A 228 -27.73 19.58 -30.45
N GLY A 229 -27.74 19.07 -29.21
CA GLY A 229 -28.90 18.45 -28.59
C GLY A 229 -28.88 16.93 -28.65
N VAL A 230 -30.07 16.32 -28.67
CA VAL A 230 -30.23 14.86 -28.66
C VAL A 230 -29.61 14.21 -29.90
N VAL A 231 -28.98 13.05 -29.72
CA VAL A 231 -28.50 12.21 -30.83
C VAL A 231 -29.69 11.37 -31.30
N TYR A 232 -30.29 11.74 -32.43
CA TYR A 232 -31.50 11.11 -32.97
C TYR A 232 -31.28 10.59 -34.40
N GLU A 233 -32.10 9.62 -34.82
CA GLU A 233 -32.07 9.06 -36.18
C GLU A 233 -32.38 10.14 -37.23
N GLY A 234 -31.48 10.32 -38.20
CA GLY A 234 -31.61 11.36 -39.24
C GLY A 234 -30.96 12.70 -38.91
N ARG A 235 -30.35 12.85 -37.73
CA ARG A 235 -29.48 13.99 -37.42
C ARG A 235 -28.23 13.97 -38.31
N VAL A 236 -27.84 15.12 -38.87
CA VAL A 236 -26.62 15.28 -39.69
C VAL A 236 -25.54 16.07 -38.96
N GLU A 237 -25.93 17.03 -38.12
CA GLU A 237 -25.02 17.95 -37.45
C GLU A 237 -24.17 17.25 -36.37
N LEU A 238 -22.84 17.43 -36.44
CA LEU A 238 -21.85 16.88 -35.51
C LEU A 238 -21.98 15.35 -35.31
N MET A 239 -22.31 14.61 -36.37
CA MET A 239 -22.42 13.15 -36.33
C MET A 239 -21.17 12.49 -36.89
N ASP A 240 -20.67 11.49 -36.17
CA ASP A 240 -19.62 10.57 -36.56
C ASP A 240 -20.12 9.11 -36.44
N PRO A 241 -19.43 8.11 -37.02
CA PRO A 241 -19.88 6.72 -36.99
C PRO A 241 -20.04 6.13 -35.58
N ASP A 242 -19.17 6.49 -34.64
CA ASP A 242 -19.20 5.98 -33.27
C ASP A 242 -20.39 6.56 -32.50
N LYS A 243 -20.69 7.84 -32.71
CA LYS A 243 -21.88 8.52 -32.16
C LYS A 243 -23.18 8.04 -32.81
N ALA A 244 -23.18 7.77 -34.11
CA ALA A 244 -24.36 7.30 -34.84
C ALA A 244 -24.91 5.99 -34.29
N ALA A 245 -24.04 5.12 -33.76
CA ALA A 245 -24.44 3.91 -33.05
C ALA A 245 -25.35 4.20 -31.86
N PHE A 246 -25.33 5.42 -31.29
CA PHE A 246 -26.12 5.88 -30.15
C PHE A 246 -27.38 6.70 -30.50
N ALA A 247 -27.72 6.83 -31.78
CA ALA A 247 -28.93 7.53 -32.22
C ALA A 247 -30.23 6.85 -31.75
N GLN A 248 -31.20 7.65 -31.33
CA GLN A 248 -32.53 7.20 -30.90
C GLN A 248 -33.62 7.64 -31.87
N LYS A 249 -34.64 6.82 -32.07
CA LYS A 249 -35.85 7.20 -32.81
C LYS A 249 -36.76 8.03 -31.90
N THR A 250 -36.66 9.36 -31.96
CA THR A 250 -37.35 10.28 -31.06
C THR A 250 -37.62 11.65 -31.68
N GLU A 251 -38.65 12.34 -31.19
CA GLU A 251 -38.93 13.76 -31.49
C GLU A 251 -38.26 14.73 -30.51
N GLN A 252 -37.69 14.23 -29.40
CA GLN A 252 -36.99 15.04 -28.41
C GLN A 252 -35.69 15.61 -29.00
N ARG A 253 -35.37 16.85 -28.63
CA ARG A 253 -34.21 17.62 -29.13
C ARG A 253 -33.32 18.16 -28.03
N LYS A 254 -33.82 18.31 -26.79
CA LYS A 254 -33.06 18.90 -25.67
C LYS A 254 -32.81 17.90 -24.54
N LEU A 255 -31.73 18.11 -23.78
CA LEU A 255 -31.43 17.35 -22.56
C LEU A 255 -32.61 17.36 -21.58
N SER A 256 -33.24 18.53 -21.38
CA SER A 256 -34.42 18.69 -20.50
C SER A 256 -35.62 17.84 -20.88
N GLU A 257 -35.70 17.35 -22.12
CA GLU A 257 -36.82 16.55 -22.64
C GLU A 257 -36.55 15.05 -22.45
N VAL A 258 -35.29 14.61 -22.60
CA VAL A 258 -34.92 13.19 -22.43
C VAL A 258 -34.69 12.79 -20.97
N ILE A 259 -34.38 13.74 -20.08
CA ILE A 259 -33.99 13.48 -18.68
C ILE A 259 -35.15 13.00 -17.78
N GLU A 260 -36.39 13.20 -18.21
CA GLU A 260 -37.56 12.79 -17.44
C GLU A 260 -37.57 11.26 -17.21
N GLY A 261 -37.74 10.86 -15.94
CA GLY A 261 -37.71 9.47 -15.52
C GLY A 261 -36.36 8.77 -15.68
N ALA A 262 -35.26 9.49 -15.91
CA ALA A 262 -33.93 8.88 -16.00
C ALA A 262 -33.50 8.30 -14.64
N ASP A 263 -32.99 7.07 -14.66
CA ASP A 263 -32.38 6.44 -13.48
C ASP A 263 -30.93 6.85 -13.29
N ILE A 264 -30.24 7.11 -14.41
CA ILE A 264 -28.81 7.42 -14.45
C ILE A 264 -28.62 8.67 -15.30
N PHE A 265 -27.89 9.65 -14.77
CA PHE A 265 -27.29 10.73 -15.53
C PHE A 265 -25.77 10.55 -15.58
N LEU A 266 -25.20 10.53 -16.78
CA LEU A 266 -23.75 10.49 -17.02
C LEU A 266 -23.30 11.79 -17.70
N GLY A 267 -22.64 12.66 -16.96
CA GLY A 267 -22.06 13.90 -17.43
C GLY A 267 -20.57 13.74 -17.70
N LEU A 268 -20.18 13.90 -18.97
CA LEU A 268 -18.81 13.94 -19.47
C LEU A 268 -18.70 15.07 -20.50
N SER A 269 -19.09 16.27 -20.07
CA SER A 269 -19.31 17.42 -20.96
C SER A 269 -18.75 18.72 -20.37
N ALA A 270 -19.61 19.69 -20.07
CA ALA A 270 -19.24 21.00 -19.59
C ALA A 270 -19.91 21.30 -18.24
N GLY A 271 -19.28 22.16 -17.44
CA GLY A 271 -19.80 22.55 -16.14
C GLY A 271 -21.15 23.26 -16.22
N GLY A 272 -22.04 22.96 -15.27
CA GLY A 272 -23.34 23.61 -15.16
C GLY A 272 -24.40 23.22 -16.21
N VAL A 273 -24.20 22.15 -16.98
CA VAL A 273 -25.17 21.70 -17.99
C VAL A 273 -26.44 21.10 -17.36
N LEU A 274 -26.31 20.34 -16.27
CA LEU A 274 -27.46 19.76 -15.57
C LEU A 274 -28.04 20.78 -14.59
N LYS A 275 -29.36 20.98 -14.62
CA LYS A 275 -30.06 21.99 -13.81
C LYS A 275 -30.95 21.36 -12.74
N LYS A 276 -31.23 22.09 -11.66
CA LYS A 276 -32.05 21.63 -10.51
C LYS A 276 -33.44 21.14 -10.93
N ASP A 277 -34.08 21.83 -11.85
CA ASP A 277 -35.39 21.47 -12.40
C ASP A 277 -35.37 20.18 -13.21
N MET A 278 -34.24 19.87 -13.87
CA MET A 278 -34.04 18.59 -14.57
C MET A 278 -33.86 17.44 -13.56
N VAL A 279 -33.05 17.66 -12.52
CA VAL A 279 -32.82 16.66 -11.46
C VAL A 279 -34.14 16.27 -10.76
N ALA A 280 -35.01 17.24 -10.50
CA ALA A 280 -36.32 16.99 -9.90
C ALA A 280 -37.25 16.10 -10.75
N LYS A 281 -37.01 16.01 -12.07
CA LYS A 281 -37.78 15.16 -13.01
C LYS A 281 -37.21 13.76 -13.21
N MET A 282 -36.03 13.46 -12.65
CA MET A 282 -35.44 12.12 -12.72
C MET A 282 -36.26 11.09 -11.91
N ALA A 283 -35.96 9.80 -12.07
CA ALA A 283 -36.58 8.74 -11.27
C ALA A 283 -36.21 8.85 -9.78
N ALA A 284 -36.91 8.10 -8.92
CA ALA A 284 -36.55 7.97 -7.50
C ALA A 284 -35.16 7.33 -7.35
N LYS A 285 -34.39 7.74 -6.33
CA LYS A 285 -33.00 7.34 -6.11
C LYS A 285 -32.14 7.40 -7.39
N PRO A 286 -32.04 8.57 -8.05
CA PRO A 286 -31.29 8.69 -9.29
C PRO A 286 -29.79 8.58 -9.00
N ILE A 287 -29.05 8.04 -9.96
CA ILE A 287 -27.58 8.00 -9.95
C ILE A 287 -27.10 9.14 -10.85
N ILE A 288 -26.32 10.07 -10.31
CA ILE A 288 -25.85 11.26 -11.03
C ILE A 288 -24.33 11.28 -10.99
N PHE A 289 -23.70 11.01 -12.12
CA PHE A 289 -22.26 11.13 -12.31
C PHE A 289 -21.98 12.43 -13.05
N ALA A 290 -21.52 13.46 -12.35
CA ALA A 290 -21.18 14.77 -12.91
C ALA A 290 -19.66 14.92 -12.96
N LEU A 291 -19.06 14.46 -14.05
CA LEU A 291 -17.62 14.19 -14.14
C LEU A 291 -16.82 15.28 -14.88
N ALA A 292 -17.47 16.36 -15.33
CA ALA A 292 -16.75 17.50 -15.90
C ALA A 292 -15.76 18.14 -14.89
N ASN A 293 -14.57 18.49 -15.38
CA ASN A 293 -13.52 19.14 -14.61
C ASN A 293 -13.16 20.51 -15.23
N PRO A 294 -12.79 21.52 -14.41
CA PRO A 294 -12.76 21.52 -12.94
C PRO A 294 -14.13 21.75 -12.28
N THR A 295 -15.14 22.14 -13.07
CA THR A 295 -16.50 22.41 -12.58
C THR A 295 -17.45 21.32 -13.11
N PRO A 296 -18.11 20.54 -12.23
CA PRO A 296 -19.06 19.51 -12.64
C PRO A 296 -20.28 20.04 -13.38
N GLU A 297 -21.01 19.16 -14.08
CA GLU A 297 -22.29 19.46 -14.72
C GLU A 297 -23.32 20.03 -13.75
N ILE A 298 -23.28 19.63 -12.47
CA ILE A 298 -24.04 20.19 -11.36
C ILE A 298 -23.29 19.94 -10.05
N LEU A 299 -23.38 20.86 -9.09
CA LEU A 299 -22.75 20.67 -7.78
C LEU A 299 -23.57 19.73 -6.88
N PRO A 300 -22.92 18.93 -5.99
CA PRO A 300 -23.63 18.07 -5.05
C PRO A 300 -24.65 18.78 -4.16
N ASP A 301 -24.34 19.99 -3.70
CA ASP A 301 -25.25 20.79 -2.87
C ASP A 301 -26.50 21.22 -3.66
N GLU A 302 -26.37 21.45 -4.97
CA GLU A 302 -27.50 21.81 -5.81
C GLU A 302 -28.43 20.63 -6.06
N VAL A 303 -27.89 19.42 -6.16
CA VAL A 303 -28.67 18.18 -6.24
C VAL A 303 -29.38 17.90 -4.92
N LYS A 304 -28.67 17.95 -3.79
CA LYS A 304 -29.24 17.72 -2.46
C LYS A 304 -30.40 18.67 -2.14
N ALA A 305 -30.39 19.89 -2.70
CA ALA A 305 -31.47 20.86 -2.51
C ALA A 305 -32.80 20.47 -3.18
N VAL A 306 -32.79 19.56 -4.16
CA VAL A 306 -34.01 19.12 -4.90
C VAL A 306 -34.24 17.61 -4.87
N ARG A 307 -33.23 16.83 -4.50
CA ARG A 307 -33.29 15.37 -4.41
C ARG A 307 -32.28 14.86 -3.39
N ASP A 308 -32.79 14.52 -2.20
CA ASP A 308 -32.02 14.03 -1.06
C ASP A 308 -31.68 12.54 -1.15
N ASP A 309 -32.40 11.78 -1.98
CA ASP A 309 -32.20 10.36 -2.24
C ASP A 309 -31.23 10.06 -3.41
N ALA A 310 -30.67 11.09 -4.05
CA ALA A 310 -29.73 10.94 -5.17
C ALA A 310 -28.36 10.41 -4.72
N ILE A 311 -27.80 9.48 -5.49
CA ILE A 311 -26.41 9.07 -5.38
C ILE A 311 -25.58 9.89 -6.35
N MET A 312 -24.52 10.52 -5.84
CA MET A 312 -23.68 11.45 -6.60
C MET A 312 -22.25 10.94 -6.69
N ALA A 313 -21.64 11.11 -7.86
CA ALA A 313 -20.20 10.96 -8.07
C ALA A 313 -19.67 12.11 -8.92
N THR A 314 -18.43 12.54 -8.67
CA THR A 314 -17.79 13.64 -9.41
C THR A 314 -16.35 13.30 -9.76
N GLY A 315 -15.70 14.09 -10.63
CA GLY A 315 -14.25 13.99 -10.88
C GLY A 315 -13.37 14.58 -9.77
N ARG A 316 -13.96 15.31 -8.81
CA ARG A 316 -13.22 16.09 -7.82
C ARG A 316 -12.95 15.33 -6.52
N SER A 317 -11.78 15.57 -5.93
CA SER A 317 -11.34 14.90 -4.70
C SER A 317 -11.98 15.45 -3.42
N ASP A 318 -12.57 16.64 -3.46
CA ASP A 318 -13.22 17.27 -2.31
C ASP A 318 -14.68 16.82 -2.10
N PHE A 319 -15.20 15.94 -2.96
CA PHE A 319 -16.51 15.33 -2.82
C PHE A 319 -16.44 13.80 -2.65
N PRO A 320 -17.46 13.17 -2.04
CA PRO A 320 -17.59 11.71 -2.03
C PRO A 320 -17.62 11.11 -3.44
N ASN A 321 -17.28 9.83 -3.55
CA ASN A 321 -17.29 9.08 -4.82
C ASN A 321 -16.51 9.77 -5.96
N GLN A 322 -15.23 10.04 -5.73
CA GLN A 322 -14.36 10.60 -6.78
C GLN A 322 -14.08 9.57 -7.88
N VAL A 323 -14.68 9.74 -9.05
CA VAL A 323 -14.37 8.96 -10.25
C VAL A 323 -13.09 9.52 -10.85
N ASN A 324 -11.98 8.78 -10.71
CA ASN A 324 -10.66 9.20 -11.17
C ASN A 324 -9.90 8.02 -11.80
N ASN A 325 -9.36 8.26 -13.00
CA ASN A 325 -8.69 7.26 -13.83
C ASN A 325 -7.45 6.65 -13.15
N VAL A 326 -6.89 7.30 -12.12
CA VAL A 326 -5.82 6.76 -11.27
C VAL A 326 -6.17 5.40 -10.63
N LEU A 327 -7.46 5.08 -10.49
CA LEU A 327 -7.93 3.79 -10.00
C LEU A 327 -7.76 2.65 -11.03
N CYS A 328 -7.42 2.98 -12.28
CA CYS A 328 -7.36 2.05 -13.41
C CYS A 328 -5.95 1.95 -14.01
N PHE A 329 -5.46 3.02 -14.64
CA PHE A 329 -4.29 2.93 -15.53
C PHE A 329 -3.03 2.31 -14.90
N PRO A 330 -2.64 2.58 -13.64
CA PRO A 330 -1.41 1.98 -13.11
C PRO A 330 -1.52 0.45 -13.05
N TYR A 331 -2.71 -0.03 -12.70
CA TYR A 331 -2.94 -1.43 -12.36
C TYR A 331 -3.29 -2.29 -13.58
N ILE A 332 -3.98 -1.72 -14.57
CA ILE A 332 -4.24 -2.41 -15.84
C ILE A 332 -2.93 -2.65 -16.59
N PHE A 333 -2.05 -1.65 -16.66
CA PHE A 333 -0.72 -1.83 -17.23
C PHE A 333 0.13 -2.80 -16.42
N ARG A 334 0.06 -2.80 -15.09
CA ARG A 334 0.81 -3.77 -14.27
C ARG A 334 0.45 -5.21 -14.66
N GLY A 335 -0.84 -5.51 -14.74
CA GLY A 335 -1.33 -6.82 -15.18
C GLY A 335 -0.96 -7.15 -16.63
N ALA A 336 -1.08 -6.18 -17.54
CA ALA A 336 -0.74 -6.36 -18.95
C ALA A 336 0.76 -6.61 -19.16
N LEU A 337 1.62 -5.81 -18.53
CA LEU A 337 3.07 -5.93 -18.61
C LEU A 337 3.57 -7.24 -17.98
N ASP A 338 3.07 -7.62 -16.80
CA ASP A 338 3.51 -8.85 -16.12
C ASP A 338 3.16 -10.11 -16.91
N SER A 339 1.97 -10.13 -17.53
CA SER A 339 1.53 -11.23 -18.40
C SER A 339 2.10 -11.17 -19.83
N GLY A 340 2.82 -10.10 -20.18
CA GLY A 340 3.30 -9.88 -21.53
C GLY A 340 2.16 -9.80 -22.55
N ALA A 341 1.04 -9.19 -22.18
CA ALA A 341 -0.09 -8.98 -23.08
C ALA A 341 0.35 -8.23 -24.34
N THR A 342 -0.15 -8.62 -25.51
CA THR A 342 0.15 -7.93 -26.78
C THR A 342 -0.82 -6.79 -27.09
N THR A 343 -1.93 -6.71 -26.37
CA THR A 343 -2.95 -5.66 -26.45
C THR A 343 -3.77 -5.63 -25.15
N ILE A 344 -4.62 -4.62 -24.94
CA ILE A 344 -5.59 -4.59 -23.84
C ILE A 344 -6.97 -4.90 -24.41
N THR A 345 -7.60 -5.96 -23.95
CA THR A 345 -8.88 -6.47 -24.50
C THR A 345 -10.08 -6.01 -23.69
N ASP A 346 -11.27 -6.07 -24.28
CA ASP A 346 -12.54 -5.77 -23.58
C ASP A 346 -12.70 -6.63 -22.32
N GLU A 347 -12.29 -7.90 -22.38
CA GLU A 347 -12.31 -8.83 -21.26
C GLU A 347 -11.40 -8.35 -20.11
N MET A 348 -10.25 -7.74 -20.43
CA MET A 348 -9.35 -7.15 -19.44
C MET A 348 -9.95 -5.90 -18.81
N GLU A 349 -10.61 -5.05 -19.59
CA GLU A 349 -11.30 -3.85 -19.08
C GLU A 349 -12.45 -4.25 -18.13
N ILE A 350 -13.29 -5.20 -18.54
CA ILE A 350 -14.38 -5.74 -17.72
C ILE A 350 -13.84 -6.39 -16.44
N ALA A 351 -12.73 -7.12 -16.52
CA ALA A 351 -12.09 -7.69 -15.33
C ALA A 351 -11.60 -6.59 -14.37
N ALA A 352 -11.06 -5.48 -14.88
CA ALA A 352 -10.68 -4.33 -14.07
C ALA A 352 -11.91 -3.66 -13.43
N VAL A 353 -13.02 -3.50 -14.16
CA VAL A 353 -14.29 -2.98 -13.63
C VAL A 353 -14.75 -3.78 -12.42
N HIS A 354 -14.84 -5.11 -12.57
CA HIS A 354 -15.28 -5.98 -11.48
C HIS A 354 -14.31 -5.95 -10.30
N ALA A 355 -13.00 -5.97 -10.55
CA ALA A 355 -11.99 -5.92 -9.48
C ALA A 355 -12.07 -4.62 -8.66
N ILE A 356 -12.27 -3.46 -9.30
CA ILE A 356 -12.45 -2.17 -8.62
C ILE A 356 -13.77 -2.16 -7.83
N ALA A 357 -14.86 -2.62 -8.45
CA ALA A 357 -16.17 -2.62 -7.82
C ALA A 357 -16.21 -3.53 -6.58
N GLU A 358 -15.67 -4.74 -6.68
CA GLU A 358 -15.55 -5.69 -5.56
C GLU A 358 -14.65 -5.15 -4.44
N LEU A 359 -13.58 -4.42 -4.78
CA LEU A 359 -12.68 -3.88 -3.77
C LEU A 359 -13.35 -2.82 -2.89
N ALA A 360 -14.22 -1.96 -3.45
CA ALA A 360 -14.99 -1.00 -2.66
C ALA A 360 -15.98 -1.67 -1.69
N GLN A 361 -16.47 -2.86 -2.05
CA GLN A 361 -17.34 -3.67 -1.20
C GLN A 361 -16.56 -4.42 -0.11
N ALA A 362 -15.24 -4.58 -0.29
CA ALA A 362 -14.38 -5.31 0.63
C ALA A 362 -13.89 -4.44 1.80
N GLU A 363 -13.95 -4.99 3.00
CA GLU A 363 -13.55 -4.30 4.24
C GLU A 363 -12.16 -3.70 4.22
N GLN A 364 -12.05 -2.52 4.83
CA GLN A 364 -10.86 -1.70 4.75
C GLN A 364 -9.69 -2.22 5.58
N ASN A 365 -8.49 -1.97 5.07
CA ASN A 365 -7.23 -2.16 5.79
C ASN A 365 -6.83 -0.85 6.49
N GLU A 366 -6.10 -0.94 7.61
CA GLU A 366 -5.60 0.22 8.38
C GLU A 366 -4.81 1.21 7.52
N VAL A 367 -4.10 0.75 6.49
CA VAL A 367 -3.35 1.63 5.57
C VAL A 367 -4.26 2.64 4.87
N VAL A 368 -5.48 2.23 4.52
CA VAL A 368 -6.49 3.11 3.91
C VAL A 368 -7.01 4.09 4.96
N ALA A 369 -7.33 3.61 6.15
CA ALA A 369 -7.83 4.46 7.24
C ALA A 369 -6.80 5.50 7.71
N ALA A 370 -5.51 5.15 7.71
CA ALA A 370 -4.43 6.06 8.09
C ALA A 370 -4.20 7.16 7.04
N ALA A 371 -4.33 6.84 5.74
CA ALA A 371 -4.21 7.81 4.65
C ALA A 371 -5.39 8.81 4.61
N TYR A 372 -6.55 8.41 5.14
CA TYR A 372 -7.79 9.20 5.16
C TYR A 372 -8.35 9.34 6.58
N ALA A 373 -7.50 9.74 7.53
CA ALA A 373 -7.86 9.82 8.94
C ALA A 373 -9.04 10.78 9.17
N GLY A 374 -10.13 10.26 9.75
CA GLY A 374 -11.36 11.02 10.03
C GLY A 374 -12.51 10.76 9.06
N GLU A 375 -12.29 10.07 7.93
CA GLU A 375 -13.35 9.66 7.01
C GLU A 375 -13.89 8.26 7.37
N SER A 376 -15.22 8.11 7.49
CA SER A 376 -15.86 6.79 7.57
C SER A 376 -16.09 6.27 6.15
N LEU A 377 -15.26 5.32 5.74
CA LEU A 377 -15.29 4.78 4.38
C LEU A 377 -15.95 3.38 4.40
N SER A 378 -17.28 3.38 4.56
CA SER A 378 -18.10 2.16 4.48
C SER A 378 -18.85 2.13 3.16
N PHE A 379 -18.87 0.97 2.49
CA PHE A 379 -19.63 0.77 1.25
C PHE A 379 -21.07 1.28 1.38
N GLY A 380 -21.48 2.17 0.49
CA GLY A 380 -22.77 2.85 0.57
C GLY A 380 -22.87 4.08 -0.34
N PRO A 381 -23.89 4.95 -0.16
CA PRO A 381 -24.16 6.09 -1.03
C PRO A 381 -22.99 7.07 -1.19
N GLU A 382 -22.15 7.23 -0.17
CA GLU A 382 -20.99 8.13 -0.18
C GLU A 382 -19.64 7.39 -0.41
N TYR A 383 -19.67 6.07 -0.64
CA TYR A 383 -18.47 5.27 -0.93
C TYR A 383 -18.80 4.10 -1.88
N LEU A 384 -18.75 4.39 -3.18
CA LEU A 384 -18.99 3.44 -4.27
C LEU A 384 -17.71 2.89 -4.88
N ILE A 385 -16.59 3.58 -4.72
CA ILE A 385 -15.32 3.27 -5.37
C ILE A 385 -14.17 3.46 -4.37
N PRO A 386 -13.12 2.63 -4.46
CA PRO A 386 -11.98 2.71 -3.56
C PRO A 386 -11.24 4.04 -3.76
N LYS A 387 -10.50 4.48 -2.73
CA LYS A 387 -9.69 5.69 -2.82
C LYS A 387 -8.35 5.39 -3.52
N PRO A 388 -7.73 6.36 -4.21
CA PRO A 388 -6.49 6.15 -4.97
C PRO A 388 -5.31 5.55 -4.21
N PHE A 389 -5.18 5.86 -2.91
CA PHE A 389 -4.09 5.36 -2.08
C PHE A 389 -4.39 4.02 -1.40
N ASP A 390 -5.44 3.30 -1.83
CA ASP A 390 -5.70 1.97 -1.33
C ASP A 390 -4.68 0.96 -1.87
N PRO A 391 -3.76 0.43 -1.03
CA PRO A 391 -2.71 -0.49 -1.48
C PRO A 391 -3.26 -1.79 -2.11
N ARG A 392 -4.52 -2.13 -1.82
CA ARG A 392 -5.16 -3.35 -2.32
C ARG A 392 -5.49 -3.26 -3.80
N LEU A 393 -5.55 -2.07 -4.40
CA LEU A 393 -5.83 -1.86 -5.82
C LEU A 393 -4.87 -2.67 -6.70
N MET A 394 -3.57 -2.57 -6.44
CA MET A 394 -2.56 -3.32 -7.19
C MET A 394 -2.70 -4.83 -7.03
N ILE A 395 -3.01 -5.29 -5.81
CA ILE A 395 -3.13 -6.72 -5.48
C ILE A 395 -4.42 -7.34 -6.06
N LYS A 396 -5.45 -6.54 -6.33
CA LYS A 396 -6.72 -7.01 -6.88
C LYS A 396 -6.81 -6.86 -8.40
N ILE A 397 -6.48 -5.69 -8.93
CA ILE A 397 -6.71 -5.37 -10.34
C ILE A 397 -5.66 -6.04 -11.23
N ALA A 398 -4.38 -5.96 -10.87
CA ALA A 398 -3.32 -6.51 -11.73
C ALA A 398 -3.44 -8.03 -11.95
N PRO A 399 -3.78 -8.86 -10.93
CA PRO A 399 -4.08 -10.28 -11.14
C PRO A 399 -5.33 -10.55 -11.97
N ALA A 400 -6.41 -9.76 -11.78
CA ALA A 400 -7.63 -9.92 -12.57
C ALA A 400 -7.37 -9.65 -14.06
N VAL A 401 -6.63 -8.58 -14.35
CA VAL A 401 -6.23 -8.19 -15.71
C VAL A 401 -5.27 -9.21 -16.33
N ALA A 402 -4.26 -9.67 -15.57
CA ALA A 402 -3.31 -10.68 -16.06
C ALA A 402 -3.99 -12.02 -16.36
N LYS A 403 -5.01 -12.39 -15.57
CA LYS A 403 -5.83 -13.57 -15.82
C LYS A 403 -6.68 -13.39 -17.08
N ALA A 404 -7.38 -12.27 -17.21
CA ALA A 404 -8.18 -11.97 -18.40
C ALA A 404 -7.34 -11.95 -19.68
N ALA A 405 -6.11 -11.43 -19.63
CA ALA A 405 -5.17 -11.46 -20.76
C ALA A 405 -4.77 -12.89 -21.18
N ALA A 406 -4.63 -13.80 -20.22
CA ALA A 406 -4.37 -15.21 -20.49
C ALA A 406 -5.61 -15.90 -21.07
N ASP A 407 -6.78 -15.65 -20.47
CA ASP A 407 -8.05 -16.24 -20.88
C ASP A 407 -8.46 -15.77 -22.30
N SER A 408 -8.13 -14.54 -22.69
CA SER A 408 -8.37 -14.00 -24.04
C SER A 408 -7.25 -14.33 -25.05
N GLY A 409 -6.20 -15.03 -24.63
CA GLY A 409 -5.12 -15.51 -25.52
C GLY A 409 -4.12 -14.46 -25.98
N VAL A 410 -4.12 -13.26 -25.37
CA VAL A 410 -3.19 -12.17 -25.72
C VAL A 410 -1.93 -12.15 -24.86
N ALA A 411 -1.87 -12.95 -23.79
CA ALA A 411 -0.70 -13.05 -22.91
C ALA A 411 0.43 -13.89 -23.55
N SER A 412 1.54 -13.25 -23.92
CA SER A 412 2.74 -13.96 -24.40
C SER A 412 3.53 -14.65 -23.27
N ARG A 413 3.34 -14.19 -22.03
CA ARG A 413 3.99 -14.73 -20.83
C ARG A 413 2.97 -14.90 -19.70
N PRO A 414 2.00 -15.83 -19.82
CA PRO A 414 0.91 -15.96 -18.86
C PRO A 414 1.44 -16.29 -17.45
N VAL A 415 0.81 -15.68 -16.45
CA VAL A 415 1.12 -15.93 -15.03
C VAL A 415 0.70 -17.36 -14.68
N LYS A 416 1.66 -18.20 -14.29
CA LYS A 416 1.41 -19.62 -13.97
C LYS A 416 0.96 -19.85 -12.53
N ASP A 417 1.48 -19.06 -11.60
CA ASP A 417 1.19 -19.15 -10.16
C ASP A 417 0.69 -17.79 -9.66
N PHE A 418 -0.64 -17.67 -9.56
CA PHE A 418 -1.28 -16.45 -9.08
C PHE A 418 -1.08 -16.21 -7.58
N VAL A 419 -0.75 -17.24 -6.80
CA VAL A 419 -0.43 -17.08 -5.37
C VAL A 419 0.93 -16.41 -5.24
N ALA A 420 1.95 -16.98 -5.89
CA ALA A 420 3.30 -16.39 -5.90
C ALA A 420 3.31 -14.99 -6.52
N TYR A 421 2.50 -14.77 -7.56
CA TYR A 421 2.33 -13.44 -8.16
C TYR A 421 1.71 -12.43 -7.19
N GLY A 422 0.64 -12.82 -6.48
CA GLY A 422 0.04 -11.99 -5.43
C GLY A 422 1.03 -11.65 -4.31
N GLU A 423 1.85 -12.61 -3.87
CA GLU A 423 2.91 -12.37 -2.89
C GLU A 423 3.99 -11.40 -3.38
N LYS A 424 4.39 -11.49 -4.67
CA LYS A 424 5.32 -10.56 -5.30
C LYS A 424 4.75 -9.15 -5.27
N LEU A 425 3.50 -8.96 -5.70
CA LEU A 425 2.83 -7.66 -5.66
C LEU A 425 2.70 -7.14 -4.22
N GLN A 426 2.36 -8.00 -3.26
CA GLN A 426 2.29 -7.62 -1.85
C GLN A 426 3.65 -7.16 -1.30
N SER A 427 4.76 -7.73 -1.75
CA SER A 427 6.10 -7.29 -1.32
C SER A 427 6.46 -5.89 -1.82
N PHE A 428 5.90 -5.44 -2.94
CA PHE A 428 6.04 -4.06 -3.43
C PHE A 428 5.24 -3.08 -2.57
N VAL A 429 4.00 -3.45 -2.24
CA VAL A 429 3.11 -2.64 -1.40
C VAL A 429 3.65 -2.50 0.03
N TYR A 430 4.25 -3.56 0.57
CA TYR A 430 4.76 -3.59 1.94
C TYR A 430 6.26 -3.86 1.93
N ALA A 431 7.08 -2.82 2.13
CA ALA A 431 8.54 -2.93 2.18
C ALA A 431 9.08 -3.90 3.27
N SER A 432 8.24 -4.36 4.21
CA SER A 432 8.58 -5.45 5.16
C SER A 432 8.30 -6.88 4.65
N GLY A 433 7.65 -7.03 3.50
CA GLY A 433 7.13 -8.30 3.01
C GLY A 433 8.20 -9.37 2.79
N HIS A 434 9.37 -8.99 2.25
CA HIS A 434 10.43 -9.96 1.96
C HIS A 434 11.06 -10.53 3.24
N THR A 435 11.35 -9.68 4.23
CA THR A 435 11.95 -10.07 5.52
C THR A 435 11.00 -10.90 6.37
N MET A 436 9.70 -10.59 6.36
CA MET A 436 8.71 -11.25 7.21
C MET A 436 8.13 -12.55 6.61
N LYS A 437 8.30 -12.80 5.29
CA LYS A 437 7.71 -13.96 4.60
C LYS A 437 8.04 -15.31 5.26
N PRO A 438 9.30 -15.62 5.65
CA PRO A 438 9.62 -16.87 6.33
C PRO A 438 8.90 -17.00 7.68
N ILE A 439 8.84 -15.90 8.44
CA ILE A 439 8.21 -15.86 9.77
C ILE A 439 6.71 -16.10 9.66
N PHE A 440 6.03 -15.43 8.71
CA PHE A 440 4.60 -15.69 8.45
C PHE A 440 4.33 -17.13 8.03
N SER A 441 5.21 -17.72 7.21
CA SER A 441 5.06 -19.11 6.77
C SER A 441 5.15 -20.08 7.95
N VAL A 442 6.07 -19.84 8.89
CA VAL A 442 6.19 -20.61 10.14
C VAL A 442 4.94 -20.42 11.00
N ALA A 443 4.53 -19.17 11.23
CA ALA A 443 3.38 -18.85 12.08
C ALA A 443 2.07 -19.50 11.57
N LYS A 444 1.82 -19.48 10.26
CA LYS A 444 0.62 -20.11 9.66
C LYS A 444 0.57 -21.63 9.84
N ARG A 445 1.74 -22.29 9.96
CA ARG A 445 1.88 -23.75 10.15
C ARG A 445 2.00 -24.16 11.62
N ALA A 446 2.14 -23.19 12.52
CA ALA A 446 2.35 -23.43 13.94
C ALA A 446 1.14 -24.10 14.61
N LYS A 447 1.42 -24.93 15.63
CA LYS A 447 0.38 -25.58 16.45
C LYS A 447 -0.03 -24.68 17.63
N ASN A 448 0.95 -24.09 18.31
CA ASN A 448 0.74 -23.20 19.43
C ASN A 448 0.55 -21.77 18.92
N LYS A 449 -0.70 -21.34 18.75
CA LYS A 449 -1.01 -20.03 18.15
C LYS A 449 -2.09 -19.26 18.88
N ARG A 450 -2.38 -19.57 20.14
CA ARG A 450 -3.28 -18.77 21.00
C ARG A 450 -2.50 -17.59 21.55
N ILE A 451 -2.83 -16.37 21.12
CA ILE A 451 -2.06 -15.17 21.49
C ILE A 451 -2.95 -14.21 22.27
N ALA A 452 -2.54 -13.87 23.50
CA ALA A 452 -3.20 -12.85 24.29
C ALA A 452 -2.81 -11.46 23.81
N TYR A 453 -3.80 -10.57 23.66
CA TYR A 453 -3.60 -9.15 23.45
C TYR A 453 -4.06 -8.40 24.69
N ALA A 454 -3.11 -7.79 25.41
CA ALA A 454 -3.39 -7.06 26.64
C ALA A 454 -4.36 -5.90 26.37
N GLU A 455 -4.10 -5.08 25.36
CA GLU A 455 -4.94 -3.94 25.02
C GLU A 455 -6.07 -4.30 24.03
N GLY A 456 -6.88 -5.32 24.36
CA GLY A 456 -7.92 -5.87 23.47
C GLY A 456 -9.02 -4.89 23.07
N GLU A 457 -9.19 -3.78 23.78
CA GLU A 457 -10.12 -2.71 23.38
C GLU A 457 -9.53 -1.76 22.33
N ASN A 458 -8.20 -1.68 22.18
CA ASN A 458 -7.55 -0.69 21.31
C ASN A 458 -7.88 -0.94 19.82
N GLU A 459 -8.14 0.13 19.06
CA GLU A 459 -8.50 0.04 17.64
C GLU A 459 -7.43 -0.67 16.81
N GLY A 460 -6.15 -0.30 16.98
CA GLY A 460 -5.04 -0.92 16.27
C GLY A 460 -4.90 -2.40 16.63
N VAL A 461 -5.18 -2.79 17.86
CA VAL A 461 -5.19 -4.20 18.27
C VAL A 461 -6.35 -4.98 17.63
N LEU A 462 -7.56 -4.42 17.61
CA LEU A 462 -8.74 -5.06 17.00
C LEU A 462 -8.58 -5.25 15.49
N ARG A 463 -8.07 -4.22 14.79
CA ARG A 463 -7.76 -4.30 13.36
C ARG A 463 -6.65 -5.32 13.08
N ALA A 464 -5.61 -5.38 13.93
CA ALA A 464 -4.58 -6.40 13.81
C ALA A 464 -5.12 -7.81 14.04
N ALA A 465 -5.99 -8.00 15.02
CA ALA A 465 -6.63 -9.27 15.30
C ALA A 465 -7.45 -9.77 14.11
N GLN A 466 -8.18 -8.88 13.40
CA GLN A 466 -8.89 -9.19 12.17
C GLN A 466 -7.94 -9.78 11.10
N ILE A 467 -6.84 -9.07 10.80
CA ILE A 467 -5.85 -9.53 9.81
C ILE A 467 -5.22 -10.87 10.24
N VAL A 468 -4.88 -11.00 11.52
CA VAL A 468 -4.29 -12.21 12.09
C VAL A 468 -5.22 -13.42 11.94
N VAL A 469 -6.53 -13.24 12.11
CA VAL A 469 -7.54 -14.28 11.87
C VAL A 469 -7.68 -14.58 10.39
N ASP A 470 -7.85 -13.56 9.55
CA ASP A 470 -8.05 -13.72 8.09
C ASP A 470 -6.87 -14.44 7.42
N GLU A 471 -5.65 -14.12 7.85
CA GLU A 471 -4.43 -14.75 7.34
C GLU A 471 -4.09 -16.08 8.04
N ASN A 472 -4.91 -16.53 9.01
CA ASN A 472 -4.69 -17.73 9.81
C ASN A 472 -3.33 -17.76 10.52
N ILE A 473 -2.88 -16.61 11.04
CA ILE A 473 -1.61 -16.46 11.75
C ILE A 473 -1.74 -16.93 13.20
N ALA A 474 -2.80 -16.52 13.89
CA ALA A 474 -3.03 -16.85 15.30
C ALA A 474 -4.53 -16.88 15.64
N ARG A 475 -4.85 -17.43 16.82
CA ARG A 475 -6.17 -17.29 17.47
C ARG A 475 -6.07 -16.22 18.56
N PRO A 476 -6.60 -15.00 18.34
CA PRO A 476 -6.52 -13.93 19.31
C PRO A 476 -7.36 -14.17 20.56
N MET A 477 -6.79 -13.84 21.72
CA MET A 477 -7.51 -13.71 22.99
C MET A 477 -7.43 -12.26 23.47
N LEU A 478 -8.53 -11.53 23.37
CA LEU A 478 -8.61 -10.09 23.64
C LEU A 478 -8.95 -9.85 25.11
N ILE A 479 -8.11 -9.09 25.81
CA ILE A 479 -8.36 -8.70 27.21
C ILE A 479 -9.05 -7.33 27.22
N GLY A 480 -10.22 -7.25 27.86
CA GLY A 480 -11.00 -6.01 27.92
C GLY A 480 -12.45 -6.26 28.32
N ARG A 481 -13.29 -5.24 28.20
CA ARG A 481 -14.73 -5.35 28.46
C ARG A 481 -15.45 -5.93 27.23
N PRO A 482 -16.21 -7.03 27.37
CA PRO A 482 -16.89 -7.67 26.23
C PRO A 482 -17.81 -6.73 25.44
N GLU A 483 -18.63 -5.95 26.14
CA GLU A 483 -19.56 -4.96 25.57
C GLU A 483 -18.81 -3.93 24.71
N VAL A 484 -17.68 -3.40 25.21
CA VAL A 484 -16.87 -2.38 24.52
C VAL A 484 -16.18 -2.97 23.30
N ILE A 485 -15.64 -4.19 23.40
CA ILE A 485 -15.02 -4.89 22.28
C ILE A 485 -16.05 -5.14 21.18
N ALA A 486 -17.24 -5.65 21.53
CA ALA A 486 -18.32 -5.91 20.57
C ALA A 486 -18.77 -4.62 19.86
N GLN A 487 -19.02 -3.55 20.61
CA GLN A 487 -19.39 -2.24 20.06
C GLN A 487 -18.30 -1.70 19.11
N ARG A 488 -17.02 -1.86 19.45
CA ARG A 488 -15.90 -1.41 18.62
C ARG A 488 -15.75 -2.25 17.36
N ILE A 489 -15.93 -3.58 17.45
CA ILE A 489 -15.94 -4.47 16.28
C ILE A 489 -17.01 -4.02 15.27
N GLU A 490 -18.23 -3.74 15.74
CA GLU A 490 -19.31 -3.24 14.90
C GLU A 490 -18.99 -1.86 14.32
N ARG A 491 -18.58 -0.91 15.17
CA ARG A 491 -18.25 0.46 14.77
C ARG A 491 -17.14 0.51 13.70
N PHE A 492 -16.16 -0.37 13.79
CA PHE A 492 -15.03 -0.42 12.85
C PHE A 492 -15.30 -1.34 11.65
N GLY A 493 -16.48 -1.97 11.58
CA GLY A 493 -16.87 -2.85 10.48
C GLY A 493 -16.05 -4.13 10.39
N LEU A 494 -15.62 -4.70 11.52
CA LEU A 494 -14.80 -5.93 11.55
C LEU A 494 -15.69 -7.19 11.54
N ARG A 495 -15.22 -8.29 10.93
CA ARG A 495 -15.92 -9.59 10.87
C ARG A 495 -15.72 -10.47 12.10
N LEU A 496 -14.89 -10.04 13.05
CA LEU A 496 -14.55 -10.81 14.24
C LEU A 496 -15.82 -11.16 15.02
N LYS A 497 -16.09 -12.47 15.17
CA LYS A 497 -17.15 -12.97 16.05
C LYS A 497 -16.53 -13.55 17.33
N PRO A 498 -16.80 -12.97 18.51
CA PRO A 498 -16.42 -13.57 19.79
C PRO A 498 -16.89 -15.03 19.90
N GLY A 499 -16.05 -15.90 20.44
CA GLY A 499 -16.27 -17.35 20.58
C GLY A 499 -15.97 -18.16 19.31
N ARG A 500 -16.12 -17.59 18.12
CA ARG A 500 -15.75 -18.24 16.85
C ARG A 500 -14.31 -17.90 16.46
N ASP A 501 -14.07 -16.61 16.25
CA ASP A 501 -12.85 -16.07 15.66
C ASP A 501 -11.84 -15.60 16.72
N VAL A 502 -12.36 -15.04 17.82
CA VAL A 502 -11.57 -14.52 18.95
C VAL A 502 -12.19 -14.93 20.28
N ASP A 503 -11.36 -15.11 21.30
CA ASP A 503 -11.82 -15.30 22.67
C ASP A 503 -11.69 -13.98 23.45
N VAL A 504 -12.57 -13.72 24.42
CA VAL A 504 -12.56 -12.48 25.22
C VAL A 504 -12.34 -12.80 26.70
N VAL A 505 -11.39 -12.09 27.32
CA VAL A 505 -11.10 -12.17 28.75
C VAL A 505 -11.60 -10.89 29.42
N SER A 506 -12.67 -11.02 30.19
CA SER A 506 -13.32 -9.90 30.86
C SER A 506 -12.49 -9.39 32.03
N VAL A 507 -12.25 -8.09 32.10
CA VAL A 507 -11.59 -7.44 33.25
C VAL A 507 -12.55 -7.24 34.44
N GLU A 508 -13.86 -7.32 34.20
CA GLU A 508 -14.89 -7.06 35.21
C GLU A 508 -15.41 -8.36 35.84
N SER A 509 -15.54 -9.42 35.04
CA SER A 509 -16.14 -10.69 35.46
C SER A 509 -15.46 -11.87 34.76
N ASP A 510 -14.37 -12.38 35.34
CA ASP A 510 -13.68 -13.59 34.90
C ASP A 510 -13.69 -14.66 36.00
N PRO A 511 -14.12 -15.91 35.70
CA PRO A 511 -14.16 -16.98 36.69
C PRO A 511 -12.77 -17.33 37.27
N ARG A 512 -11.70 -17.07 36.52
CA ARG A 512 -10.31 -17.34 36.92
C ARG A 512 -9.74 -16.27 37.85
N TYR A 513 -10.45 -15.15 38.05
CA TYR A 513 -9.99 -14.02 38.85
C TYR A 513 -9.45 -14.43 40.23
N ARG A 514 -10.19 -15.28 40.96
CA ARG A 514 -9.80 -15.71 42.31
C ARG A 514 -8.48 -16.45 42.31
N GLU A 515 -8.31 -17.39 41.38
CA GLU A 515 -7.08 -18.17 41.27
C GLU A 515 -5.90 -17.30 40.82
N TYR A 516 -6.15 -16.35 39.92
CA TYR A 516 -5.12 -15.50 39.34
C TYR A 516 -4.51 -14.56 40.36
N TRP A 517 -5.32 -13.82 41.13
CA TRP A 517 -4.75 -12.92 42.14
C TRP A 517 -4.04 -13.70 43.25
N GLN A 518 -4.54 -14.88 43.64
CA GLN A 518 -3.87 -15.73 44.63
C GLN A 518 -2.52 -16.24 44.14
N THR A 519 -2.44 -16.65 42.87
CA THR A 519 -1.18 -17.09 42.26
C THR A 519 -0.22 -15.92 42.11
N TYR A 520 -0.69 -14.77 41.63
CA TYR A 520 0.14 -13.57 41.52
C TYR A 520 0.69 -13.12 42.88
N HIS A 521 -0.14 -13.13 43.93
CA HIS A 521 0.33 -12.84 45.29
C HIS A 521 1.44 -13.80 45.72
N ARG A 522 1.29 -15.11 45.51
CA ARG A 522 2.37 -16.08 45.82
C ARG A 522 3.67 -15.82 45.05
N LEU A 523 3.58 -15.35 43.80
CA LEU A 523 4.76 -15.01 42.99
C LEU A 523 5.42 -13.70 43.42
N ALA A 524 4.65 -12.77 44.00
CA ALA A 524 5.08 -11.39 44.26
C ALA A 524 5.06 -10.97 45.75
N GLU A 525 4.74 -11.88 46.70
CA GLU A 525 4.65 -11.58 48.13
C GLU A 525 5.97 -11.05 48.70
N ARG A 526 7.11 -11.56 48.23
CA ARG A 526 8.46 -11.09 48.58
C ARG A 526 8.94 -9.91 47.73
N LYS A 527 8.11 -9.46 46.79
CA LYS A 527 8.35 -8.29 45.93
C LYS A 527 7.48 -7.09 46.34
N GLY A 528 6.87 -7.14 47.53
CA GLY A 528 6.10 -6.03 48.12
C GLY A 528 4.61 -6.01 47.76
N VAL A 529 4.08 -7.05 47.09
CA VAL A 529 2.67 -7.12 46.71
C VAL A 529 1.85 -7.72 47.85
N THR A 530 0.94 -6.94 48.43
CA THR A 530 -0.03 -7.43 49.42
C THR A 530 -1.21 -8.13 48.75
N GLU A 531 -1.98 -8.91 49.49
CA GLU A 531 -3.22 -9.54 48.99
C GLU A 531 -4.21 -8.51 48.42
N GLN A 532 -4.38 -7.37 49.10
CA GLN A 532 -5.28 -6.31 48.62
C GLN A 532 -4.76 -5.70 47.32
N MET A 533 -3.45 -5.47 47.19
CA MET A 533 -2.83 -5.00 45.95
C MET A 533 -3.02 -6.02 44.83
N ALA A 534 -2.78 -7.32 45.09
CA ALA A 534 -2.96 -8.38 44.11
C ALA A 534 -4.40 -8.41 43.56
N LYS A 535 -5.40 -8.27 44.44
CA LYS A 535 -6.82 -8.19 44.06
C LYS A 535 -7.12 -7.00 43.15
N ILE A 536 -6.60 -5.80 43.49
CA ILE A 536 -6.84 -4.57 42.73
C ILE A 536 -6.12 -4.59 41.38
N GLU A 537 -4.84 -4.93 41.37
CA GLU A 537 -3.99 -4.93 40.17
C GLU A 537 -4.48 -5.95 39.15
N MET A 538 -4.96 -7.13 39.59
CA MET A 538 -5.51 -8.17 38.70
C MET A 538 -6.77 -7.73 37.95
N ARG A 539 -7.48 -6.68 38.39
CA ARG A 539 -8.63 -6.10 37.66
C ARG A 539 -8.25 -4.97 36.72
N ARG A 540 -7.11 -4.31 36.96
CA ARG A 540 -6.76 -3.04 36.31
C ARG A 540 -5.61 -3.15 35.33
N ARG A 541 -4.72 -4.12 35.51
CA ARG A 541 -3.48 -4.23 34.73
C ARG A 541 -3.61 -5.29 33.66
N LEU A 542 -3.87 -4.84 32.44
CA LEU A 542 -4.06 -5.72 31.28
C LEU A 542 -2.85 -6.63 31.02
N THR A 543 -1.63 -6.10 31.14
CA THR A 543 -0.39 -6.88 30.99
C THR A 543 -0.22 -7.94 32.07
N LEU A 544 -0.67 -7.67 33.30
CA LEU A 544 -0.66 -8.66 34.38
C LEU A 544 -1.64 -9.81 34.08
N ILE A 545 -2.86 -9.47 33.64
CA ILE A 545 -3.86 -10.48 33.22
C ILE A 545 -3.30 -11.33 32.08
N GLY A 546 -2.72 -10.70 31.06
CA GLY A 546 -2.05 -11.38 29.94
C GLY A 546 -0.89 -12.28 30.38
N SER A 547 -0.06 -11.79 31.31
CA SER A 547 1.06 -12.57 31.86
C SER A 547 0.55 -13.78 32.64
N MET A 548 -0.56 -13.66 33.38
CA MET A 548 -1.17 -14.77 34.10
C MET A 548 -1.76 -15.84 33.16
N LEU A 549 -2.44 -15.42 32.08
CA LEU A 549 -2.92 -16.34 31.04
C LEU A 549 -1.77 -17.18 30.47
N LEU A 550 -0.66 -16.52 30.14
CA LEU A 550 0.53 -17.18 29.60
C LEU A 550 1.22 -18.06 30.66
N HIS A 551 1.30 -17.59 31.90
CA HIS A 551 1.88 -18.37 33.01
C HIS A 551 1.11 -19.67 33.23
N LYS A 552 -0.23 -19.61 33.19
CA LYS A 552 -1.14 -20.74 33.41
C LYS A 552 -1.33 -21.66 32.19
N GLY A 553 -0.82 -21.27 31.01
CA GLY A 553 -0.89 -22.09 29.79
C GLY A 553 -2.20 -21.97 29.00
N GLU A 554 -3.01 -20.96 29.33
CA GLU A 554 -4.26 -20.62 28.62
C GLU A 554 -3.99 -20.06 27.22
N VAL A 555 -2.85 -19.39 27.06
CA VAL A 555 -2.33 -18.87 25.81
C VAL A 555 -0.88 -19.29 25.63
N ASP A 556 -0.40 -19.22 24.39
CA ASP A 556 0.93 -19.63 23.97
C ASP A 556 1.90 -18.44 23.86
N GLY A 557 1.37 -17.21 23.76
CA GLY A 557 2.16 -15.98 23.77
C GLY A 557 1.35 -14.74 24.15
N LEU A 558 2.05 -13.63 24.40
CA LEU A 558 1.47 -12.35 24.84
C LEU A 558 1.99 -11.18 24.00
N ILE A 559 1.07 -10.33 23.53
CA ILE A 559 1.34 -9.01 22.97
C ILE A 559 0.79 -7.94 23.94
N CYS A 560 1.63 -6.98 24.31
CA CYS A 560 1.22 -5.80 25.08
C CYS A 560 2.02 -4.55 24.69
N GLY A 561 1.71 -3.39 25.26
CA GLY A 561 2.57 -2.19 25.15
C GLY A 561 2.15 -1.18 24.08
N THR A 562 0.89 -1.23 23.62
CA THR A 562 0.37 -0.20 22.70
C THR A 562 0.09 1.15 23.40
N TRP A 563 0.44 1.29 24.68
CA TRP A 563 0.43 2.54 25.45
C TRP A 563 1.50 2.47 26.53
N GLY A 564 1.83 3.59 27.19
CA GLY A 564 2.79 3.59 28.30
C GLY A 564 4.23 3.33 27.88
N SER A 565 5.09 3.04 28.86
CA SER A 565 6.52 2.78 28.66
C SER A 565 6.84 1.28 28.77
N THR A 566 7.91 0.85 28.09
CA THR A 566 8.39 -0.55 28.15
C THR A 566 8.60 -1.03 29.59
N ALA A 567 9.17 -0.16 30.45
CA ALA A 567 9.41 -0.48 31.86
C ALA A 567 8.12 -0.80 32.65
N LEU A 568 7.01 -0.12 32.35
CA LEU A 568 5.72 -0.36 33.01
C LEU A 568 5.19 -1.76 32.71
N HIS A 569 5.32 -2.21 31.46
CA HIS A 569 4.91 -3.55 31.06
C HIS A 569 5.88 -4.62 31.56
N LEU A 570 7.19 -4.36 31.45
CA LEU A 570 8.24 -5.28 31.88
C LEU A 570 8.15 -5.61 33.38
N HIS A 571 7.71 -4.66 34.21
CA HIS A 571 7.50 -4.87 35.64
C HIS A 571 6.62 -6.10 35.94
N TYR A 572 5.44 -6.19 35.32
CA TYR A 572 4.52 -7.31 35.54
C TYR A 572 5.00 -8.60 34.88
N ILE A 573 5.68 -8.48 33.74
CA ILE A 573 6.27 -9.63 33.04
C ILE A 573 7.37 -10.27 33.89
N ASP A 574 8.27 -9.50 34.52
CA ASP A 574 9.31 -10.02 35.41
C ASP A 574 8.72 -10.67 36.68
N GLN A 575 7.61 -10.13 37.20
CA GLN A 575 6.95 -10.70 38.37
C GLN A 575 6.31 -12.06 38.11
N VAL A 576 5.75 -12.29 36.91
CA VAL A 576 4.93 -13.46 36.61
C VAL A 576 5.63 -14.48 35.70
N ILE A 577 6.27 -14.01 34.64
CA ILE A 577 6.95 -14.84 33.65
C ILE A 577 8.42 -15.01 34.03
N GLY A 578 9.08 -13.93 34.44
CA GLY A 578 10.48 -13.95 34.81
C GLY A 578 11.43 -14.18 33.63
N LYS A 579 12.72 -14.33 33.98
CA LYS A 579 13.81 -14.51 33.01
C LYS A 579 13.96 -15.98 32.66
N ARG A 580 14.41 -16.27 31.42
CA ARG A 580 14.79 -17.63 31.00
C ARG A 580 15.89 -18.18 31.93
N ALA A 581 15.88 -19.48 32.16
CA ALA A 581 16.91 -20.13 32.98
C ALA A 581 18.32 -19.79 32.46
N GLY A 582 19.23 -19.40 33.36
CA GLY A 582 20.58 -18.99 33.01
C GLY A 582 20.73 -17.53 32.55
N VAL A 583 19.64 -16.80 32.29
CA VAL A 583 19.67 -15.41 31.84
C VAL A 583 19.50 -14.44 33.02
N LYS A 584 20.35 -13.41 33.08
CA LYS A 584 20.32 -12.38 34.13
C LYS A 584 19.74 -11.04 33.66
N THR A 585 19.83 -10.74 32.37
CA THR A 585 19.48 -9.42 31.81
C THR A 585 18.39 -9.54 30.74
N TYR A 586 17.44 -8.62 30.74
CA TYR A 586 16.48 -8.46 29.62
C TYR A 586 17.04 -7.47 28.60
N ALA A 587 16.60 -7.54 27.35
CA ALA A 587 16.85 -6.46 26.39
C ALA A 587 15.82 -6.38 25.27
N ALA A 588 15.88 -5.29 24.50
CA ALA A 588 15.02 -5.06 23.36
C ALA A 588 15.84 -4.89 22.07
N MET A 589 15.72 -5.85 21.16
CA MET A 589 16.27 -5.77 19.81
C MET A 589 15.24 -5.16 18.85
N THR A 590 15.62 -4.16 18.08
CA THR A 590 14.75 -3.57 17.06
C THR A 590 15.41 -3.60 15.69
N GLY A 591 14.77 -4.25 14.72
CA GLY A 591 15.20 -4.31 13.32
C GLY A 591 14.66 -3.14 12.50
N LEU A 592 15.49 -2.59 11.62
CA LEU A 592 15.14 -1.58 10.63
C LEU A 592 15.38 -2.14 9.23
N ILE A 593 14.41 -1.93 8.36
CA ILE A 593 14.52 -2.24 6.94
C ILE A 593 14.89 -0.94 6.24
N LEU A 594 16.12 -0.89 5.72
CA LEU A 594 16.67 0.25 5.00
C LEU A 594 16.80 -0.10 3.51
N PRO A 595 16.90 0.90 2.61
CA PRO A 595 17.21 0.64 1.22
C PRO A 595 18.47 -0.21 1.07
N GLY A 596 18.32 -1.39 0.48
CA GLY A 596 19.43 -2.32 0.21
C GLY A 596 19.99 -3.08 1.42
N ARG A 597 19.50 -2.88 2.66
CA ARG A 597 20.01 -3.59 3.85
C ARG A 597 18.99 -3.69 5.00
N THR A 598 19.21 -4.64 5.90
CA THR A 598 18.48 -4.73 7.18
C THR A 598 19.48 -4.66 8.32
N VAL A 599 19.20 -3.81 9.32
CA VAL A 599 20.07 -3.64 10.50
C VAL A 599 19.26 -3.84 11.77
N ASN A 600 19.80 -4.57 12.73
CA ASN A 600 19.21 -4.77 14.05
C ASN A 600 19.99 -3.95 15.07
N LEU A 601 19.29 -3.16 15.89
CA LEU A 601 19.88 -2.35 16.96
C LEU A 601 19.59 -2.95 18.32
N LEU A 602 20.60 -2.93 19.20
CA LEU A 602 20.57 -3.49 20.54
C LEU A 602 21.33 -2.57 21.52
N ASP A 603 20.86 -2.23 22.72
CA ASP A 603 19.53 -2.41 23.31
C ASP A 603 18.74 -1.10 23.24
N THR A 604 17.57 -1.14 22.61
CA THR A 604 16.81 0.06 22.24
C THR A 604 15.87 0.58 23.32
N HIS A 605 15.52 -0.22 24.35
CA HIS A 605 14.41 0.13 25.26
C HIS A 605 14.56 -0.29 26.73
N ILE A 606 15.55 -1.09 27.14
CA ILE A 606 15.57 -1.68 28.49
C ILE A 606 16.72 -1.17 29.37
N ASN A 607 17.97 -1.38 28.98
CA ASN A 607 19.12 -1.14 29.85
C ASN A 607 19.69 0.27 29.67
N TYR A 608 19.60 1.10 30.73
CA TYR A 608 20.10 2.48 30.72
C TYR A 608 21.59 2.57 30.33
N ASP A 609 22.46 1.92 31.11
CA ASP A 609 23.90 1.83 30.86
C ASP A 609 24.41 0.43 31.24
N PRO A 610 24.29 -0.57 30.34
CA PRO A 610 24.64 -1.96 30.65
C PRO A 610 26.16 -2.12 30.86
N THR A 611 26.56 -3.03 31.76
CA THR A 611 27.98 -3.42 31.94
C THR A 611 28.50 -4.25 30.77
N ALA A 612 29.81 -4.49 30.70
CA ALA A 612 30.42 -5.34 29.68
C ALA A 612 29.85 -6.78 29.70
N GLU A 613 29.64 -7.36 30.89
CA GLU A 613 29.05 -8.69 31.04
C GLU A 613 27.61 -8.74 30.59
N GLN A 614 26.85 -7.68 30.88
CA GLN A 614 25.48 -7.54 30.42
C GLN A 614 25.50 -7.47 28.90
N LEU A 615 26.21 -6.51 28.29
CA LEU A 615 26.38 -6.35 26.83
C LEU A 615 26.75 -7.67 26.14
N ALA A 616 27.66 -8.45 26.73
CA ALA A 616 28.01 -9.77 26.23
C ALA A 616 26.83 -10.75 26.25
N GLU A 617 26.13 -10.87 27.38
CA GLU A 617 24.92 -11.70 27.50
C GLU A 617 23.84 -11.27 26.49
N ILE A 618 23.59 -9.97 26.35
CA ILE A 618 22.57 -9.45 25.44
C ILE A 618 22.89 -9.75 23.98
N THR A 619 24.15 -9.53 23.60
CA THR A 619 24.61 -9.69 22.22
C THR A 619 24.46 -11.13 21.77
N ILE A 620 24.82 -12.08 22.64
CA ILE A 620 24.67 -13.51 22.36
C ILE A 620 23.20 -13.89 22.20
N MET A 621 22.32 -13.43 23.11
CA MET A 621 20.88 -13.68 22.99
C MET A 621 20.29 -13.10 21.69
N ALA A 622 20.71 -11.90 21.29
CA ALA A 622 20.26 -11.28 20.05
C ALA A 622 20.74 -12.06 18.81
N ALA A 623 21.99 -12.52 18.82
CA ALA A 623 22.57 -13.32 17.74
C ALA A 623 21.87 -14.69 17.61
N GLU A 624 21.58 -15.36 18.73
CA GLU A 624 20.77 -16.58 18.77
C GLU A 624 19.38 -16.36 18.16
N GLU A 625 18.73 -15.26 18.51
CA GLU A 625 17.41 -14.91 18.02
C GLU A 625 17.42 -14.59 16.51
N MET A 626 18.45 -13.91 16.01
CA MET A 626 18.63 -13.68 14.56
C MET A 626 18.80 -14.99 13.79
N MET A 627 19.58 -15.94 14.32
CA MET A 627 19.76 -17.26 13.70
C MET A 627 18.44 -18.03 13.63
N ARG A 628 17.58 -17.92 14.66
CA ARG A 628 16.23 -18.53 14.64
C ARG A 628 15.37 -17.98 13.50
N PHE A 629 15.56 -16.72 13.12
CA PHE A 629 14.90 -16.11 11.96
C PHE A 629 15.63 -16.37 10.63
N GLY A 630 16.65 -17.25 10.62
CA GLY A 630 17.42 -17.59 9.43
C GLY A 630 18.41 -16.51 8.99
N GLN A 631 18.72 -15.55 9.85
CA GLN A 631 19.71 -14.50 9.59
C GLN A 631 21.03 -14.85 10.25
N ARG A 632 22.11 -14.89 9.47
CA ARG A 632 23.46 -15.06 10.03
C ARG A 632 23.90 -13.74 10.69
N PRO A 633 24.16 -13.71 12.01
CA PRO A 633 24.54 -12.49 12.70
C PRO A 633 25.97 -12.08 12.35
N LYS A 634 26.14 -10.79 12.04
CA LYS A 634 27.40 -10.09 11.83
C LYS A 634 27.41 -8.87 12.74
N VAL A 635 28.15 -8.97 13.82
CA VAL A 635 27.98 -8.10 14.99
C VAL A 635 29.06 -7.03 15.04
N ALA A 636 28.64 -5.77 15.10
CA ALA A 636 29.53 -4.66 15.39
C ALA A 636 29.23 -4.09 16.78
N LEU A 637 30.24 -4.07 17.65
CA LEU A 637 30.20 -3.36 18.91
C LEU A 637 30.49 -1.87 18.66
N LEU A 638 29.46 -1.04 18.79
CA LEU A 638 29.53 0.38 18.46
C LEU A 638 30.11 1.22 19.61
N SER A 639 30.88 2.24 19.25
CA SER A 639 31.51 3.17 20.17
C SER A 639 31.85 4.48 19.45
N HIS A 640 32.17 5.53 20.22
CA HIS A 640 32.85 6.72 19.70
C HIS A 640 34.35 6.48 19.46
N SER A 641 34.87 5.30 19.84
CA SER A 641 36.22 4.85 19.57
C SER A 641 36.26 3.93 18.35
N ASN A 642 37.37 3.95 17.63
CA ASN A 642 37.70 2.99 16.58
C ASN A 642 38.94 2.21 17.04
N PHE A 643 38.76 0.93 17.39
CA PHE A 643 39.83 -0.03 17.67
C PHE A 643 40.91 0.51 18.62
N GLY A 644 40.51 1.11 19.75
CA GLY A 644 41.44 1.64 20.75
C GLY A 644 41.84 3.11 20.59
N SER A 645 41.24 3.87 19.65
CA SER A 645 41.52 5.31 19.51
C SER A 645 41.12 6.15 20.74
N SER A 646 40.30 5.60 21.64
CA SER A 646 39.92 6.20 22.92
C SER A 646 39.95 5.18 24.07
N ASN A 647 40.39 5.64 25.25
CA ASN A 647 40.34 4.89 26.52
C ASN A 647 39.30 5.45 27.49
N GLN A 648 38.30 6.17 26.98
CA GLN A 648 37.17 6.59 27.81
C GLN A 648 36.34 5.38 28.27
N PRO A 649 35.65 5.45 29.43
CA PRO A 649 34.98 4.29 30.03
C PRO A 649 34.05 3.53 29.08
N SER A 650 33.28 4.23 28.26
CA SER A 650 32.39 3.60 27.26
C SER A 650 33.15 2.75 26.23
N ALA A 651 34.32 3.22 25.75
CA ALA A 651 35.12 2.48 24.79
C ALA A 651 35.80 1.25 25.40
N VAL A 652 36.33 1.40 26.62
CA VAL A 652 36.92 0.27 27.38
C VAL A 652 35.86 -0.81 27.61
N LYS A 653 34.66 -0.41 28.04
CA LYS A 653 33.52 -1.31 28.26
C LYS A 653 33.15 -2.13 27.02
N MET A 654 33.15 -1.52 25.83
CA MET A 654 32.86 -2.25 24.59
C MET A 654 33.97 -3.23 24.22
N ARG A 655 35.25 -2.92 24.49
CA ARG A 655 36.36 -3.87 24.30
C ARG A 655 36.33 -5.03 25.29
N GLU A 656 36.00 -4.77 26.55
CA GLU A 656 35.80 -5.81 27.55
C GLU A 656 34.64 -6.73 27.15
N ALA A 657 33.53 -6.16 26.66
CA ALA A 657 32.42 -6.93 26.11
C ALA A 657 32.85 -7.82 24.94
N LEU A 658 33.69 -7.31 24.02
CA LEU A 658 34.24 -8.12 22.91
C LEU A 658 34.97 -9.36 23.43
N GLY A 659 35.89 -9.19 24.38
CA GLY A 659 36.66 -10.29 24.94
C GLY A 659 35.76 -11.35 25.58
N LEU A 660 34.76 -10.92 26.35
CA LEU A 660 33.78 -11.82 26.96
C LEU A 660 32.92 -12.57 25.93
N ILE A 661 32.54 -11.91 24.82
CA ILE A 661 31.74 -12.55 23.76
C ILE A 661 32.59 -13.56 23.00
N GLN A 662 33.84 -13.24 22.67
CA GLN A 662 34.74 -14.16 21.98
C GLN A 662 35.02 -15.43 22.79
N GLU A 663 35.10 -15.31 24.12
CA GLU A 663 35.23 -16.46 25.02
C GLU A 663 33.96 -17.31 25.06
N ARG A 664 32.79 -16.68 25.22
CA ARG A 664 31.51 -17.37 25.45
C ARG A 664 30.82 -17.86 24.18
N ALA A 665 31.05 -17.20 23.05
CA ALA A 665 30.43 -17.46 21.76
C ALA A 665 31.45 -17.36 20.61
N PRO A 666 32.45 -18.24 20.56
CA PRO A 666 33.51 -18.22 19.53
C PRO A 666 32.98 -18.48 18.10
N TRP A 667 31.74 -18.94 17.97
CA TRP A 667 31.05 -19.14 16.69
C TRP A 667 30.57 -17.83 16.04
N LEU A 668 30.49 -16.74 16.82
CA LEU A 668 29.88 -15.49 16.39
C LEU A 668 30.86 -14.64 15.58
N GLU A 669 30.42 -14.17 14.42
CA GLU A 669 31.17 -13.21 13.62
C GLU A 669 31.00 -11.81 14.23
N ILE A 670 31.97 -11.37 15.02
CA ILE A 670 31.89 -10.13 15.83
C ILE A 670 33.22 -9.38 15.88
N ASP A 671 33.15 -8.05 15.78
CA ASP A 671 34.30 -7.16 15.98
C ASP A 671 33.89 -5.83 16.62
N GLY A 672 34.89 -5.05 17.05
CA GLY A 672 34.76 -3.72 17.63
C GLY A 672 35.82 -3.47 18.70
N GLU A 673 35.73 -2.40 19.47
CA GLU A 673 34.75 -1.33 19.37
C GLU A 673 35.01 -0.43 18.15
N MET A 674 33.94 0.03 17.48
CA MET A 674 34.06 0.83 16.27
C MET A 674 32.94 1.84 16.07
N HIS A 675 33.13 2.79 15.17
CA HIS A 675 32.11 3.74 14.73
C HIS A 675 31.05 3.06 13.85
N GLY A 676 29.89 3.72 13.72
CA GLY A 676 28.78 3.21 12.91
C GLY A 676 29.06 3.14 11.41
N ASP A 677 29.85 4.08 10.88
CA ASP A 677 30.28 4.06 9.47
C ASP A 677 31.19 2.85 9.19
N THR A 678 32.11 2.56 10.09
CA THR A 678 33.05 1.43 10.03
C THR A 678 32.32 0.08 10.15
N ALA A 679 31.23 0.03 10.92
CA ALA A 679 30.36 -1.14 10.98
C ALA A 679 29.64 -1.41 9.65
N LEU A 680 29.25 -0.36 8.94
CA LEU A 680 28.40 -0.43 7.75
C LEU A 680 29.15 -0.34 6.42
N ASP A 681 30.40 0.10 6.41
CA ASP A 681 31.30 0.15 5.26
C ASP A 681 32.47 -0.84 5.44
N ALA A 682 32.36 -1.99 4.79
CA ALA A 682 33.34 -3.06 4.88
C ALA A 682 34.71 -2.68 4.28
N ALA A 683 34.72 -1.85 3.22
CA ALA A 683 35.95 -1.45 2.56
C ALA A 683 36.72 -0.46 3.42
N TYR A 684 36.03 0.54 3.99
CA TYR A 684 36.61 1.47 4.94
C TYR A 684 37.15 0.75 6.19
N ARG A 685 36.38 -0.20 6.73
CA ARG A 685 36.83 -1.02 7.88
C ARG A 685 38.09 -1.81 7.56
N GLN A 686 38.19 -2.42 6.39
CA GLN A 686 39.36 -3.20 5.99
C GLN A 686 40.63 -2.35 5.90
N GLN A 687 40.51 -1.06 5.57
CA GLN A 687 41.63 -0.12 5.59
C GLN A 687 42.09 0.21 7.01
N LEU A 688 41.14 0.44 7.92
CA LEU A 688 41.43 0.78 9.32
C LEU A 688 41.91 -0.43 10.14
N MET A 689 41.27 -1.58 9.96
CA MET A 689 41.54 -2.82 10.70
C MET A 689 41.56 -4.03 9.75
N PRO A 690 42.68 -4.26 9.04
CA PRO A 690 42.81 -5.35 8.07
C PRO A 690 42.61 -6.75 8.65
N ARG A 691 42.74 -6.90 9.98
CA ARG A 691 42.55 -8.15 10.71
C ARG A 691 41.18 -8.26 11.38
N SER A 692 40.21 -7.45 10.94
CA SER A 692 38.83 -7.54 11.42
C SER A 692 38.25 -8.93 11.14
N THR A 693 37.53 -9.47 12.12
CA THR A 693 36.80 -10.75 12.00
C THR A 693 35.50 -10.61 11.20
N LEU A 694 35.00 -9.38 11.01
CA LEU A 694 33.78 -9.10 10.26
C LEU A 694 34.02 -9.09 8.75
N THR A 695 33.28 -9.92 8.04
CA THR A 695 33.22 -9.93 6.56
C THR A 695 32.00 -9.15 6.07
N GLY A 696 32.16 -8.25 5.10
CA GLY A 696 31.04 -7.45 4.58
C GLY A 696 30.42 -6.52 5.62
N GLU A 697 29.16 -6.13 5.46
CA GLU A 697 28.49 -5.18 6.37
C GLU A 697 27.93 -5.88 7.64
N ALA A 698 27.99 -5.20 8.78
CA ALA A 698 27.34 -5.66 10.00
C ALA A 698 25.81 -5.55 9.91
N ASN A 699 25.09 -6.52 10.48
CA ASN A 699 23.63 -6.55 10.52
C ASN A 699 23.06 -6.60 11.96
N LEU A 700 23.92 -6.70 12.97
CA LEU A 700 23.61 -6.49 14.38
C LEU A 700 24.54 -5.42 14.95
N LEU A 701 23.96 -4.30 15.33
CA LEU A 701 24.63 -3.12 15.85
C LEU A 701 24.38 -3.04 17.37
N VAL A 702 25.42 -3.27 18.15
CA VAL A 702 25.34 -3.25 19.62
C VAL A 702 25.81 -1.90 20.10
N CYS A 703 24.88 -1.08 20.56
CA CYS A 703 25.12 0.25 21.10
C CYS A 703 25.57 0.18 22.58
N PRO A 704 26.38 1.15 23.04
CA PRO A 704 26.94 1.12 24.38
C PRO A 704 25.93 1.39 25.50
N ASN A 705 24.81 2.06 25.21
CA ASN A 705 23.77 2.43 26.15
C ASN A 705 22.44 2.73 25.43
N ILE A 706 21.37 2.94 26.21
CA ILE A 706 20.02 3.16 25.66
C ILE A 706 19.90 4.44 24.83
N ASP A 707 20.60 5.51 25.21
CA ASP A 707 20.53 6.79 24.50
C ASP A 707 21.10 6.64 23.08
N ALA A 708 22.28 6.02 22.95
CA ALA A 708 22.89 5.75 21.66
C ALA A 708 21.99 4.86 20.78
N ALA A 709 21.42 3.80 21.36
CA ALA A 709 20.53 2.90 20.64
C ALA A 709 19.23 3.58 20.19
N ASN A 710 18.59 4.34 21.08
CA ASN A 710 17.31 4.99 20.82
C ASN A 710 17.42 6.12 19.81
N ILE A 711 18.47 6.95 19.92
CA ILE A 711 18.75 8.03 18.97
C ILE A 711 19.05 7.44 17.58
N ALA A 712 19.96 6.46 17.49
CA ALA A 712 20.30 5.82 16.22
C ALA A 712 19.08 5.17 15.57
N TYR A 713 18.29 4.43 16.35
CA TYR A 713 17.06 3.79 15.88
C TYR A 713 16.07 4.82 15.30
N ASN A 714 15.75 5.88 16.04
CA ASN A 714 14.74 6.85 15.60
C ASN A 714 15.21 7.67 14.40
N LEU A 715 16.49 8.07 14.36
CA LEU A 715 17.06 8.78 13.20
C LEU A 715 17.04 7.91 11.95
N LEU A 716 17.55 6.68 12.02
CA LEU A 716 17.59 5.77 10.86
C LEU A 716 16.18 5.41 10.37
N LYS A 717 15.25 5.16 11.30
CA LYS A 717 13.86 4.83 10.98
C LYS A 717 13.17 5.93 10.17
N VAL A 718 13.35 7.20 10.59
CA VAL A 718 12.67 8.34 9.98
C VAL A 718 13.40 8.80 8.72
N ALA A 719 14.73 8.90 8.74
CA ALA A 719 15.52 9.46 7.65
C ALA A 719 15.70 8.51 6.46
N ALA A 720 15.79 7.20 6.69
CA ALA A 720 16.12 6.22 5.66
C ALA A 720 15.19 4.99 5.64
N GLY A 721 14.55 4.65 6.76
CA GLY A 721 13.76 3.42 6.90
C GLY A 721 12.29 3.51 6.51
N ASN A 722 11.83 4.63 5.93
CA ASN A 722 10.42 4.87 5.59
C ASN A 722 9.45 4.60 6.76
N ASN A 723 9.88 4.84 8.00
CA ASN A 723 9.15 4.51 9.24
C ASN A 723 8.83 3.02 9.48
N ILE A 724 9.54 2.10 8.82
CA ILE A 724 9.34 0.66 8.96
C ILE A 724 10.32 0.08 9.98
N ALA A 725 9.79 -0.46 11.07
CA ALA A 725 10.54 -1.14 12.11
C ALA A 725 9.93 -2.50 12.45
N LEU A 726 10.79 -3.47 12.77
CA LEU A 726 10.47 -4.79 13.30
C LEU A 726 10.93 -4.84 14.76
N GLY A 727 10.09 -5.27 15.69
CA GLY A 727 10.37 -5.24 17.13
C GLY A 727 9.60 -4.14 17.87
N PRO A 728 9.92 -3.85 19.14
CA PRO A 728 11.05 -4.42 19.85
C PRO A 728 10.80 -5.90 20.18
N VAL A 729 11.78 -6.75 19.91
CA VAL A 729 11.78 -8.16 20.32
C VAL A 729 12.34 -8.21 21.73
N LEU A 730 11.57 -8.73 22.68
CA LEU A 730 11.99 -8.87 24.07
C LEU A 730 12.89 -10.11 24.22
N LEU A 731 14.16 -9.88 24.51
CA LEU A 731 15.16 -10.92 24.76
C LEU A 731 15.20 -11.25 26.26
N GLY A 732 15.38 -12.54 26.57
CA GLY A 732 15.61 -13.04 27.93
C GLY A 732 14.34 -13.46 28.70
N ALA A 733 13.14 -13.33 28.13
CA ALA A 733 11.90 -13.76 28.78
C ALA A 733 11.70 -15.29 28.78
N ALA A 734 11.24 -15.84 29.91
CA ALA A 734 11.04 -17.29 30.07
C ALA A 734 9.91 -17.86 29.19
N LYS A 735 8.94 -17.02 28.79
CA LYS A 735 7.85 -17.38 27.85
C LYS A 735 7.74 -16.35 26.69
N PRO A 736 7.05 -16.67 25.58
CA PRO A 736 6.90 -15.78 24.42
C PRO A 736 6.09 -14.54 24.75
N VAL A 737 6.77 -13.40 24.90
CA VAL A 737 6.15 -12.12 25.23
C VAL A 737 6.77 -11.02 24.39
N THR A 738 5.93 -10.20 23.77
CA THR A 738 6.34 -8.98 23.08
C THR A 738 5.79 -7.75 23.78
N ILE A 739 6.68 -6.77 24.03
CA ILE A 739 6.31 -5.43 24.48
C ILE A 739 6.50 -4.47 23.30
N LEU A 740 5.39 -3.97 22.79
CA LEU A 740 5.33 -2.95 21.74
C LEU A 740 5.58 -1.55 22.30
N THR A 741 5.57 -0.56 21.41
CA THR A 741 5.57 0.86 21.75
C THR A 741 4.24 1.50 21.39
N PRO A 742 3.85 2.65 22.00
CA PRO A 742 2.61 3.35 21.66
C PRO A 742 2.48 3.75 20.18
N SER A 743 3.61 3.89 19.49
CA SER A 743 3.70 4.18 18.06
C SER A 743 3.56 2.95 17.15
N ALA A 744 3.15 1.79 17.68
CA ALA A 744 2.98 0.59 16.87
C ALA A 744 1.75 0.69 15.95
N THR A 745 1.99 0.53 14.65
CA THR A 745 0.95 0.40 13.62
C THR A 745 0.30 -0.99 13.67
N VAL A 746 -0.89 -1.19 13.07
CA VAL A 746 -1.47 -2.54 12.92
C VAL A 746 -0.49 -3.48 12.26
N ARG A 747 0.19 -3.04 11.19
CA ARG A 747 1.16 -3.90 10.51
C ARG A 747 2.28 -4.36 11.46
N ARG A 748 2.76 -3.47 12.33
CA ARG A 748 3.74 -3.83 13.36
C ARG A 748 3.16 -4.85 14.35
N ILE A 749 1.93 -4.66 14.81
CA ILE A 749 1.23 -5.62 15.69
C ILE A 749 1.09 -6.99 15.02
N VAL A 750 0.72 -7.05 13.73
CA VAL A 750 0.60 -8.29 12.96
C VAL A 750 1.96 -8.98 12.80
N ASN A 751 3.01 -8.22 12.44
CA ASN A 751 4.37 -8.76 12.32
C ASN A 751 4.86 -9.33 13.66
N MET A 752 4.67 -8.59 14.75
CA MET A 752 5.07 -9.03 16.09
C MET A 752 4.24 -10.20 16.60
N THR A 753 2.97 -10.31 16.20
CA THR A 753 2.14 -11.49 16.45
C THR A 753 2.77 -12.71 15.78
N ALA A 754 3.12 -12.62 14.50
CA ALA A 754 3.74 -13.73 13.78
C ALA A 754 5.09 -14.14 14.40
N MET A 755 5.91 -13.17 14.83
CA MET A 755 7.15 -13.44 15.57
C MET A 755 6.89 -14.14 16.90
N THR A 756 5.89 -13.69 17.66
CA THR A 756 5.53 -14.30 18.96
C THR A 756 5.00 -15.72 18.79
N VAL A 757 4.23 -16.00 17.74
CA VAL A 757 3.79 -17.35 17.39
C VAL A 757 5.00 -18.22 17.01
N ALA A 758 5.93 -17.71 16.21
CA ALA A 758 7.14 -18.45 15.85
C ALA A 758 7.97 -18.81 17.09
N ASP A 759 8.16 -17.86 18.01
CA ASP A 759 8.85 -18.07 19.29
C ASP A 759 8.11 -19.09 20.19
N ALA A 760 6.78 -19.06 20.23
CA ALA A 760 5.97 -20.04 20.98
C ALA A 760 6.06 -21.50 20.48
N ASN A 761 6.61 -21.71 19.28
CA ASN A 761 6.81 -23.02 18.68
C ASN A 761 8.30 -23.37 18.50
N ALA A 762 9.20 -22.49 18.94
CA ALA A 762 10.64 -22.74 18.92
C ALA A 762 11.07 -23.57 20.14
N VAL A 763 12.12 -24.38 19.97
CA VAL A 763 12.78 -25.05 21.10
C VAL A 763 13.59 -24.00 21.86
N ARG A 764 13.26 -23.79 23.14
CA ARG A 764 13.74 -22.67 23.95
C ARG A 764 14.97 -22.95 24.79
#